data_AF-A0A261A1A3-F1
#
_entry.id   AF-A0A261A1A3-F1
#
_cell.length_a   1.000
_cell.length_b   1.000
_cell.length_c   1.000
_cell.angle_alpha   90.00
_cell.angle_beta   90.00
_cell.angle_gamma   90.00
#
_symmetry.space_group_name_H-M   'P 1'
#
loop_
_entity.id
_entity.type
_entity.pdbx_description
1 polymer ?
#
loop_
_entity_poly.entity_id
_entity_poly.type
_entity_poly.pdbx_seq_one_letter_code
_entity_poly.pdbx_strand_id
1 'polypeptide(L)'
;MFFVGGWTATDEIDYGDDLEYDHEYGYGYGGDGADDDTGEMKFVAGAKKKKYSDLGLIYNKLSILTRITSAISLQSAAITKSVKIRDVIRELVNAPAKELDELIKINPTGLVPILETNFKASEELKVIEAEIKQLDEGEDFLKLMSLSIDYVKREEIDGDQVEHFFNSIYNKEFEKVVLTCDDSLVDLMTNFSTFIAKNSQTSIIKKDMITRVGSSYSDIQKCLKQLEGLTSQLKIFDKLIEAKGGVILFNGLIHKTKTFGDTVDLVGTVFSKTKNFWKPAKRIGGQMSRIIENLKTILDPVHQTELSLTLGFPNTGDLSRVSRDLKSDWFREKVAQRHSVNELGRELKGFFVFGKKIRKLRVIWNTLREKFKEVIGVVSKFSGLMKWIEECGLGENDLKIAQDTRDSYRKFWKDVPVISDAELTGFDGVLGSVSQLKEHFDGVKTTAHEISSNVVKVAVESFLRQFNDASLTESTAIERIKDMQNIDLMRDFTSGFQKLKASKKSLSNYLDEMRKRPTSKNLVTNLISTLRKSPLKSNLEALKAQGDKFQPQKVLEMLTFSKNVYKMADKTSYQNTKSFLEIFEKMRKELLGAEQYVKDIGPKYEKEHSGKMDQNPILKLENPLEMALSLGKGMKVLGDMVKAIRYKRRLRRAMNYSEGVTKKIIDFNEHAYVKEFWRNSRESIGKLLEELDTLNKFAAKIHDESPMEMRKILDQAAKVHGFSNVFRMIAEQLSHDNTYPRETKNFEKLGELELDFSSHRGYLHAASLSFDELKNYFDEVFDLNHERHTYGFTQNGRKMYVNIYLFYFGKPEMFEKRWRYSLFLDRQDGKNSLIDAAREINATNVMIAVKKGAYINVFNKFGNTALHSATKRGHPEIVEILIRNGADCTLLNSQNKTPVQMIPERTEDKLTDKFTEKFQSITSDEATLTTTHLIVHTDKDGILETDNLELLVWVFSGVIVVKESWMSACLKDEKMIGNEWDFVVTKIRYKGIVYDTVPQWAKDAAKGVIPYLCGIYVAVVADEYPNLLALASIVTSHGGVMCEKFPEKETFNRGFRPYFHVHKGPLFLVHDGKRDFSVYKNDPDKMYTVLTEEEFVRFMLERKIQRNKSPNPIPPMNDMED
;
A
#
# COMPACT_ATOMS: atom_id res chain seq x y z
N MET A 1 -24.71 42.58 53.07
CA MET A 1 -24.55 43.34 54.33
C MET A 1 -23.19 42.97 54.90
N PHE A 2 -22.19 43.88 54.79
CA PHE A 2 -20.84 43.83 55.40
C PHE A 2 -19.93 42.58 55.15
N PHE A 3 -18.59 42.63 55.14
CA PHE A 3 -17.61 43.73 55.24
C PHE A 3 -16.37 43.42 54.34
N VAL A 4 -15.54 44.44 54.11
CA VAL A 4 -14.24 44.41 53.40
C VAL A 4 -13.16 43.65 54.19
N GLY A 5 -12.19 43.04 53.49
CA GLY A 5 -10.92 42.59 54.06
C GLY A 5 -9.95 42.04 53.00
N GLY A 6 -9.11 42.90 52.41
CA GLY A 6 -8.12 42.50 51.41
C GLY A 6 -6.71 42.37 51.99
N TRP A 7 -5.89 41.49 51.41
CA TRP A 7 -4.43 41.49 51.55
C TRP A 7 -3.75 41.24 50.20
N THR A 8 -2.56 41.82 50.09
CA THR A 8 -1.68 42.03 48.92
C THR A 8 -1.48 40.83 47.99
N ALA A 9 -1.47 41.12 46.67
CA ALA A 9 -1.09 40.18 45.63
C ALA A 9 0.45 40.03 45.50
N THR A 10 0.89 38.78 45.41
CA THR A 10 2.12 38.37 44.70
C THR A 10 1.74 37.18 43.83
N ASP A 11 1.89 37.31 42.50
CA ASP A 11 1.33 36.37 41.53
C ASP A 11 2.05 35.01 41.51
N GLU A 12 1.55 34.05 42.29
CA GLU A 12 1.59 32.64 41.89
C GLU A 12 0.32 32.33 41.09
N ILE A 13 0.45 32.24 39.76
CA ILE A 13 -0.62 31.74 38.90
C ILE A 13 -0.69 30.22 39.06
N ASP A 14 -1.47 29.81 40.05
CA ASP A 14 -1.90 28.43 40.21
C ASP A 14 -2.75 28.01 39.00
N TYR A 15 -2.22 27.08 38.21
CA TYR A 15 -2.97 26.41 37.13
C TYR A 15 -3.77 25.27 37.74
N GLY A 16 -4.85 25.66 38.43
CA GLY A 16 -5.62 24.82 39.35
C GLY A 16 -6.23 23.56 38.75
N ASP A 17 -6.62 22.67 39.67
CA ASP A 17 -7.19 21.35 39.41
C ASP A 17 -8.52 21.38 38.65
N ASP A 18 -8.62 20.52 37.62
CA ASP A 18 -9.89 19.91 37.22
C ASP A 18 -9.87 18.44 37.69
N LEU A 19 -10.26 18.21 38.95
CA LEU A 19 -10.53 16.88 39.50
C LEU A 19 -11.88 16.34 38.99
N GLU A 20 -11.94 15.96 37.72
CA GLU A 20 -13.02 15.09 37.20
C GLU A 20 -12.52 13.66 37.00
N TYR A 21 -13.35 12.69 37.41
CA TYR A 21 -12.96 11.29 37.53
C TYR A 21 -12.53 10.66 36.19
N ASP A 22 -11.26 10.27 36.12
CA ASP A 22 -10.57 9.67 34.96
C ASP A 22 -11.09 8.24 34.65
N HIS A 23 -12.36 8.10 34.25
CA HIS A 23 -12.93 6.83 33.78
C HIS A 23 -12.41 6.40 32.39
N GLU A 24 -11.66 7.25 31.68
CA GLU A 24 -10.97 6.93 30.42
C GLU A 24 -9.59 6.24 30.62
N TYR A 25 -9.12 6.03 31.86
CA TYR A 25 -7.88 5.27 32.16
C TYR A 25 -8.12 3.83 32.64
N GLY A 26 -9.29 3.27 32.34
CA GLY A 26 -9.36 1.84 32.02
C GLY A 26 -8.83 1.64 30.60
N TYR A 27 -7.95 0.65 30.37
CA TYR A 27 -7.57 0.24 29.02
C TYR A 27 -8.80 -0.34 28.29
N GLY A 28 -9.59 0.53 27.66
CA GLY A 28 -10.84 0.24 26.98
C GLY A 28 -10.66 -0.29 25.56
N TYR A 29 -9.96 -1.42 25.40
CA TYR A 29 -10.46 -2.41 24.46
C TYR A 29 -11.29 -3.40 25.28
N GLY A 30 -12.61 -3.34 25.10
CA GLY A 30 -13.55 -4.20 25.79
C GLY A 30 -13.38 -5.68 25.41
N GLY A 31 -13.69 -6.55 26.35
CA GLY A 31 -13.77 -8.00 26.13
C GLY A 31 -12.44 -8.74 26.18
N ASP A 32 -11.95 -9.03 27.39
CA ASP A 32 -11.12 -10.22 27.70
C ASP A 32 -10.94 -10.37 29.23
N GLY A 33 -11.87 -11.05 29.88
CA GLY A 33 -11.77 -11.23 31.34
C GLY A 33 -12.92 -11.89 32.11
N ALA A 34 -14.04 -12.26 31.47
CA ALA A 34 -15.02 -13.18 32.05
C ALA A 34 -15.78 -13.83 30.88
N ASP A 35 -15.65 -15.15 30.78
CA ASP A 35 -16.75 -16.11 30.62
C ASP A 35 -16.12 -17.49 30.53
N ASP A 36 -16.23 -18.20 31.65
CA ASP A 36 -16.35 -19.65 31.65
C ASP A 36 -17.78 -19.98 31.15
N ASP A 37 -18.00 -21.14 30.55
CA ASP A 37 -19.28 -21.46 29.90
C ASP A 37 -20.43 -21.60 30.93
N THR A 38 -21.19 -20.52 31.23
CA THR A 38 -22.61 -20.55 31.64
C THR A 38 -23.19 -19.13 31.71
N GLY A 39 -24.28 -18.87 31.00
CA GLY A 39 -24.95 -17.56 31.05
C GLY A 39 -25.78 -17.34 32.30
N GLU A 40 -25.22 -16.73 33.34
CA GLU A 40 -25.98 -16.08 34.42
C GLU A 40 -25.15 -14.96 35.09
N MET A 41 -25.65 -13.72 35.12
CA MET A 41 -24.92 -12.59 35.70
C MET A 41 -24.85 -12.64 37.23
N LYS A 42 -23.64 -12.60 37.79
CA LYS A 42 -23.42 -12.14 39.17
C LYS A 42 -22.37 -11.04 39.22
N PHE A 43 -22.79 -9.85 39.65
CA PHE A 43 -21.89 -8.73 39.94
C PHE A 43 -21.00 -9.08 41.14
N VAL A 44 -19.67 -9.00 40.96
CA VAL A 44 -18.70 -9.01 42.05
C VAL A 44 -17.87 -7.73 41.98
N ALA A 45 -18.05 -6.85 42.96
CA ALA A 45 -17.27 -5.63 43.10
C ALA A 45 -15.83 -5.98 43.53
N GLY A 46 -14.82 -5.50 42.79
CA GLY A 46 -13.41 -5.71 43.16
C GLY A 46 -12.43 -5.81 42.00
N ALA A 47 -12.39 -4.80 41.12
CA ALA A 47 -11.42 -4.78 40.01
C ALA A 47 -9.98 -4.56 40.51
N LYS A 48 -9.22 -5.64 40.73
CA LYS A 48 -7.78 -5.58 40.99
C LYS A 48 -7.06 -4.92 39.80
N LYS A 49 -6.41 -3.77 40.02
CA LYS A 49 -5.56 -3.10 39.01
C LYS A 49 -4.53 -4.12 38.46
N LYS A 50 -4.55 -4.37 37.15
CA LYS A 50 -3.59 -5.28 36.49
C LYS A 50 -2.16 -4.73 36.69
N LYS A 51 -1.27 -5.52 37.29
CA LYS A 51 0.15 -5.19 37.45
C LYS A 51 0.81 -5.13 36.07
N TYR A 52 1.55 -4.06 35.77
CA TYR A 52 2.36 -3.97 34.56
C TYR A 52 3.50 -5.01 34.60
N SER A 53 3.94 -5.45 33.42
CA SER A 53 5.23 -6.13 33.30
C SER A 53 6.37 -5.12 33.47
N ASP A 54 7.56 -5.59 33.83
CA ASP A 54 8.72 -4.74 34.09
C ASP A 54 9.15 -3.98 32.83
N LEU A 55 9.04 -4.63 31.65
CA LEU A 55 9.19 -3.96 30.35
C LEU A 55 8.16 -2.84 30.16
N GLY A 56 6.92 -3.07 30.58
CA GLY A 56 5.84 -2.07 30.55
C GLY A 56 6.09 -0.89 31.49
N LEU A 57 6.76 -1.10 32.63
CA LEU A 57 7.18 -0.02 33.53
C LEU A 57 8.24 0.87 32.86
N ILE A 58 9.23 0.28 32.19
CA ILE A 58 10.25 1.05 31.44
C ILE A 58 9.62 1.79 30.26
N TYR A 59 8.81 1.12 29.45
CA TYR A 59 8.08 1.75 28.35
C TYR A 59 7.24 2.96 28.84
N ASN A 60 6.53 2.83 29.96
CA ASN A 60 5.77 3.94 30.54
C ASN A 60 6.66 5.13 30.94
N LYS A 61 7.88 4.87 31.44
CA LYS A 61 8.87 5.91 31.80
C LYS A 61 9.53 6.54 30.57
N LEU A 62 10.01 5.76 29.61
CA LEU A 62 10.64 6.29 28.38
C LEU A 62 9.64 7.02 27.46
N SER A 63 8.37 6.60 27.47
CA SER A 63 7.31 7.30 26.71
C SER A 63 6.94 8.67 27.29
N ILE A 64 7.25 8.98 28.57
CA ILE A 64 7.17 10.35 29.12
C ILE A 64 8.13 11.27 28.38
N LEU A 65 9.40 10.86 28.27
CA LEU A 65 10.42 11.61 27.54
C LEU A 65 10.05 11.76 26.06
N THR A 66 9.55 10.69 25.43
CA THR A 66 9.12 10.71 24.03
C THR A 66 7.97 11.69 23.81
N ARG A 67 6.91 11.66 24.63
CA ARG A 67 5.77 12.59 24.53
C ARG A 67 6.17 14.06 24.76
N ILE A 68 7.05 14.32 25.72
CA ILE A 68 7.57 15.68 25.98
C ILE A 68 8.40 16.16 24.79
N THR A 69 9.31 15.33 24.29
CA THR A 69 10.14 15.65 23.11
C THR A 69 9.28 15.92 21.89
N SER A 70 8.32 15.06 21.56
CA SER A 70 7.40 15.29 20.44
C SER A 70 6.54 16.55 20.60
N ALA A 71 6.23 16.97 21.84
CA ALA A 71 5.52 18.22 22.09
C ALA A 71 6.41 19.46 21.86
N ILE A 72 7.67 19.39 22.31
CA ILE A 72 8.71 20.39 22.01
C ILE A 72 8.88 20.51 20.49
N SER A 73 8.99 19.39 19.77
CA SER A 73 9.17 19.36 18.32
C SER A 73 7.97 19.95 17.55
N LEU A 74 6.73 19.61 17.94
CA LEU A 74 5.54 20.18 17.31
C LEU A 74 5.33 21.67 17.66
N GLN A 75 5.69 22.11 18.88
CA GLN A 75 5.67 23.53 19.26
C GLN A 75 6.74 24.32 18.49
N SER A 76 7.96 23.79 18.39
CA SER A 76 9.06 24.36 17.60
C SER A 76 8.68 24.47 16.12
N ALA A 77 8.07 23.43 15.56
CA ALA A 77 7.57 23.43 14.18
C ALA A 77 6.41 24.42 13.94
N ALA A 78 5.55 24.66 14.94
CA ALA A 78 4.50 25.67 14.88
C ALA A 78 5.04 27.11 14.94
N ILE A 79 6.12 27.34 15.71
CA ILE A 79 6.82 28.64 15.79
C ILE A 79 7.55 28.92 14.47
N THR A 80 8.37 27.96 14.02
CA THR A 80 9.23 28.08 12.82
C THR A 80 8.47 27.90 11.49
N LYS A 81 7.21 27.46 11.54
CA LYS A 81 6.34 27.18 10.36
C LYS A 81 6.91 26.09 9.44
N SER A 82 7.73 25.17 9.98
CA SER A 82 8.41 24.11 9.22
C SER A 82 7.53 22.92 8.84
N VAL A 83 6.37 22.76 9.49
CA VAL A 83 5.41 21.66 9.25
C VAL A 83 4.02 22.21 8.91
N LYS A 84 3.35 21.59 7.93
CA LYS A 84 1.94 21.88 7.64
C LYS A 84 1.06 21.28 8.73
N ILE A 85 0.35 22.13 9.48
CA ILE A 85 -0.58 21.67 10.53
C ILE A 85 -1.62 20.64 10.07
N ARG A 86 -2.07 20.69 8.80
CA ARG A 86 -2.99 19.69 8.26
C ARG A 86 -2.41 18.27 8.25
N ASP A 87 -1.10 18.14 8.04
CA ASP A 87 -0.41 16.85 8.04
C ASP A 87 -0.27 16.28 9.46
N VAL A 88 -0.22 17.12 10.48
CA VAL A 88 -0.35 16.68 11.89
C VAL A 88 -1.80 16.26 12.17
N ILE A 89 -2.79 17.05 11.73
CA ILE A 89 -4.21 16.74 12.00
C ILE A 89 -4.65 15.44 11.32
N ARG A 90 -4.26 15.20 10.05
CA ARG A 90 -4.62 13.98 9.30
C ARG A 90 -4.12 12.70 10.00
N GLU A 91 -2.90 12.72 10.52
CA GLU A 91 -2.34 11.63 11.34
C GLU A 91 -3.16 11.47 12.64
N LEU A 92 -3.50 12.56 13.33
CA LEU A 92 -4.27 12.53 14.58
C LEU A 92 -5.72 12.03 14.43
N VAL A 93 -6.34 12.15 13.26
CA VAL A 93 -7.68 11.59 13.00
C VAL A 93 -7.67 10.23 12.29
N ASN A 94 -6.48 9.79 11.84
CA ASN A 94 -6.24 8.71 10.88
C ASN A 94 -7.12 8.88 9.63
N ALA A 95 -6.76 9.84 8.77
CA ALA A 95 -7.41 10.07 7.49
C ALA A 95 -6.38 10.27 6.36
N PRO A 96 -6.57 9.62 5.19
CA PRO A 96 -5.83 9.90 3.96
C PRO A 96 -5.84 11.39 3.58
N ALA A 97 -4.71 11.87 3.06
CA ALA A 97 -4.47 13.30 2.84
C ALA A 97 -5.41 13.91 1.80
N LYS A 98 -5.54 13.28 0.62
CA LYS A 98 -6.34 13.75 -0.51
C LYS A 98 -7.82 13.85 -0.14
N GLU A 99 -8.34 12.80 0.48
CA GLU A 99 -9.76 12.67 0.81
C GLU A 99 -10.15 13.63 1.95
N LEU A 100 -9.27 13.83 2.94
CA LEU A 100 -9.48 14.85 3.97
C LEU A 100 -9.44 16.27 3.39
N ASP A 101 -8.51 16.54 2.46
CA ASP A 101 -8.43 17.83 1.76
C ASP A 101 -9.71 18.14 0.96
N GLU A 102 -10.20 17.18 0.16
CA GLU A 102 -11.47 17.34 -0.58
C GLU A 102 -12.67 17.48 0.35
N LEU A 103 -12.73 16.68 1.41
CA LEU A 103 -13.79 16.75 2.40
C LEU A 103 -13.87 18.14 3.07
N ILE A 104 -12.73 18.73 3.45
CA ILE A 104 -12.68 20.04 4.12
C ILE A 104 -12.94 21.22 3.17
N LYS A 105 -12.72 21.06 1.85
CA LYS A 105 -13.14 22.06 0.84
C LYS A 105 -14.67 22.25 0.80
N ILE A 106 -15.44 21.20 1.05
CA ILE A 106 -16.91 21.27 1.04
C ILE A 106 -17.41 22.06 2.25
N ASN A 107 -18.21 23.10 2.02
CA ASN A 107 -18.75 23.96 3.08
C ASN A 107 -20.24 23.63 3.35
N PRO A 108 -20.57 22.91 4.44
CA PRO A 108 -21.93 22.44 4.69
C PRO A 108 -22.91 23.49 5.22
N THR A 109 -22.44 24.67 5.68
CA THR A 109 -23.29 25.72 6.29
C THR A 109 -24.45 26.17 5.38
N GLY A 110 -24.30 26.04 4.06
CA GLY A 110 -25.37 26.33 3.09
C GLY A 110 -26.32 25.17 2.81
N LEU A 111 -25.98 23.92 3.18
CA LEU A 111 -26.70 22.71 2.77
C LEU A 111 -27.96 22.47 3.60
N VAL A 112 -27.87 22.57 4.93
CA VAL A 112 -29.00 22.27 5.84
C VAL A 112 -30.23 23.16 5.58
N PRO A 113 -30.10 24.48 5.32
CA PRO A 113 -31.26 25.31 4.98
C PRO A 113 -31.93 24.91 3.65
N ILE A 114 -31.14 24.56 2.62
CA ILE A 114 -31.68 24.12 1.31
C ILE A 114 -32.37 22.76 1.47
N LEU A 115 -31.75 21.86 2.24
CA LEU A 115 -32.31 20.57 2.57
C LEU A 115 -33.68 20.70 3.26
N GLU A 116 -33.80 21.62 4.22
CA GLU A 116 -35.05 21.89 4.92
C GLU A 116 -36.13 22.52 4.01
N THR A 117 -35.73 23.41 3.08
CA THR A 117 -36.64 23.96 2.06
C THR A 117 -37.17 22.86 1.13
N ASN A 118 -36.28 22.01 0.60
CA ASN A 118 -36.64 20.90 -0.27
C ASN A 118 -37.52 19.87 0.47
N PHE A 119 -37.20 19.56 1.73
CA PHE A 119 -38.04 18.67 2.55
C PHE A 119 -39.47 19.21 2.69
N LYS A 120 -39.63 20.48 3.10
CA LYS A 120 -40.95 21.12 3.23
C LYS A 120 -41.74 21.09 1.92
N ALA A 121 -41.09 21.42 0.79
CA ALA A 121 -41.72 21.35 -0.54
C ALA A 121 -42.12 19.93 -0.94
N SER A 122 -41.40 18.89 -0.48
CA SER A 122 -41.80 17.49 -0.72
C SER A 122 -42.96 17.03 0.16
N GLU A 123 -43.13 17.58 1.38
CA GLU A 123 -44.27 17.25 2.24
C GLU A 123 -45.61 17.72 1.67
N GLU A 124 -45.63 18.76 0.81
CA GLU A 124 -46.83 19.20 0.08
C GLU A 124 -47.42 18.10 -0.82
N LEU A 125 -46.60 17.11 -1.24
CA LEU A 125 -47.07 15.95 -2.01
C LEU A 125 -47.79 14.88 -1.16
N LYS A 126 -47.69 14.91 0.17
CA LYS A 126 -48.44 13.97 1.03
C LYS A 126 -49.95 14.16 0.93
N VAL A 127 -50.39 15.36 0.54
CA VAL A 127 -51.80 15.68 0.29
C VAL A 127 -52.37 14.87 -0.89
N ILE A 128 -51.51 14.29 -1.74
CA ILE A 128 -51.89 13.47 -2.91
C ILE A 128 -51.29 12.06 -2.88
N GLU A 129 -51.09 11.51 -1.67
CA GLU A 129 -50.58 10.14 -1.50
C GLU A 129 -51.49 9.09 -2.15
N ALA A 130 -52.81 9.32 -2.19
CA ALA A 130 -53.77 8.42 -2.83
C ALA A 130 -53.58 8.40 -4.35
N GLU A 131 -53.43 9.56 -4.98
CA GLU A 131 -53.15 9.71 -6.40
C GLU A 131 -51.78 9.13 -6.79
N ILE A 132 -50.76 9.27 -5.93
CA ILE A 132 -49.45 8.66 -6.15
C ILE A 132 -49.50 7.12 -6.10
N LYS A 133 -50.32 6.54 -5.21
CA LYS A 133 -50.57 5.09 -5.17
C LYS A 133 -51.39 4.62 -6.37
N GLN A 134 -52.40 5.38 -6.78
CA GLN A 134 -53.18 5.09 -8.00
C GLN A 134 -52.28 5.08 -9.26
N LEU A 135 -51.23 5.91 -9.28
CA LEU A 135 -50.23 5.91 -10.35
C LEU A 135 -49.31 4.68 -10.37
N ASP A 136 -49.26 3.84 -9.33
CA ASP A 136 -48.61 2.52 -9.43
C ASP A 136 -49.37 1.61 -10.41
N GLU A 137 -50.70 1.68 -10.43
CA GLU A 137 -51.53 0.89 -11.35
C GLU A 137 -51.32 1.26 -12.82
N GLY A 138 -51.00 2.52 -13.11
CA GLY A 138 -50.75 3.02 -14.47
C GLY A 138 -49.31 2.84 -14.98
N GLU A 139 -48.33 2.67 -14.09
CA GLU A 139 -46.89 2.74 -14.44
C GLU A 139 -46.46 1.65 -15.43
N ASP A 140 -46.89 0.40 -15.22
CA ASP A 140 -46.49 -0.72 -16.09
C ASP A 140 -46.99 -0.55 -17.53
N PHE A 141 -48.17 0.06 -17.69
CA PHE A 141 -48.71 0.31 -19.03
C PHE A 141 -48.04 1.53 -19.69
N LEU A 142 -47.62 2.55 -18.91
CA LEU A 142 -46.74 3.63 -19.40
C LEU A 142 -45.38 3.10 -19.87
N LYS A 143 -44.74 2.21 -19.10
CA LYS A 143 -43.50 1.50 -19.49
C LYS A 143 -43.70 0.71 -20.78
N LEU A 144 -44.76 -0.11 -20.84
CA LEU A 144 -45.07 -0.91 -22.01
C LEU A 144 -45.31 -0.05 -23.25
N MET A 145 -46.07 1.05 -23.13
CA MET A 145 -46.32 1.98 -24.24
C MET A 145 -45.05 2.71 -24.69
N SER A 146 -44.16 3.06 -23.77
CA SER A 146 -42.84 3.63 -24.10
C SER A 146 -42.00 2.64 -24.93
N LEU A 147 -41.80 1.43 -24.40
CA LEU A 147 -41.05 0.36 -25.08
C LEU A 147 -41.66 -0.01 -26.43
N SER A 148 -43.00 -0.09 -26.52
CA SER A 148 -43.71 -0.42 -27.76
C SER A 148 -43.52 0.65 -28.84
N ILE A 149 -43.54 1.93 -28.48
CA ILE A 149 -43.28 3.02 -29.44
C ILE A 149 -41.82 2.99 -29.92
N ASP A 150 -40.85 2.83 -29.02
CA ASP A 150 -39.44 2.75 -29.41
C ASP A 150 -39.13 1.51 -30.26
N TYR A 151 -39.80 0.39 -30.00
CA TYR A 151 -39.74 -0.79 -30.85
C TYR A 151 -40.29 -0.53 -32.26
N VAL A 152 -41.44 0.14 -32.38
CA VAL A 152 -42.02 0.54 -33.69
C VAL A 152 -41.20 1.64 -34.38
N LYS A 153 -40.41 2.45 -33.65
CA LYS A 153 -39.43 3.37 -34.26
C LYS A 153 -38.25 2.65 -34.92
N ARG A 154 -37.81 1.51 -34.38
CA ARG A 154 -36.60 0.79 -34.85
C ARG A 154 -36.85 -0.29 -35.91
N GLU A 155 -38.12 -0.57 -36.23
CA GLU A 155 -38.54 -1.50 -37.30
C GLU A 155 -37.96 -2.92 -37.16
N GLU A 156 -37.82 -3.41 -35.92
CA GLU A 156 -36.95 -4.56 -35.66
C GLU A 156 -37.51 -5.94 -36.06
N ILE A 157 -38.82 -6.11 -36.31
CA ILE A 157 -39.34 -7.33 -36.95
C ILE A 157 -40.00 -6.98 -38.28
N ASP A 158 -39.30 -7.34 -39.35
CA ASP A 158 -39.84 -7.53 -40.67
C ASP A 158 -40.57 -8.88 -40.74
N GLY A 159 -41.87 -8.84 -41.04
CA GLY A 159 -42.70 -10.04 -41.15
C GLY A 159 -42.30 -10.95 -42.30
N ASP A 160 -41.70 -10.40 -43.35
CA ASP A 160 -41.28 -11.16 -44.53
C ASP A 160 -39.93 -11.88 -44.28
N GLN A 161 -39.06 -11.32 -43.43
CA GLN A 161 -37.88 -12.02 -42.92
C GLN A 161 -38.24 -13.22 -42.04
N VAL A 162 -39.26 -13.08 -41.17
CA VAL A 162 -39.77 -14.20 -40.35
C VAL A 162 -40.39 -15.28 -41.23
N GLU A 163 -41.18 -14.91 -42.23
CA GLU A 163 -41.77 -15.84 -43.20
C GLU A 163 -40.70 -16.58 -44.02
N HIS A 164 -39.70 -15.86 -44.54
CA HIS A 164 -38.56 -16.43 -45.25
C HIS A 164 -37.76 -17.42 -44.38
N PHE A 165 -37.50 -17.06 -43.12
CA PHE A 165 -36.81 -17.92 -42.16
C PHE A 165 -37.55 -19.25 -41.94
N PHE A 166 -38.85 -19.23 -41.62
CA PHE A 166 -39.60 -20.47 -41.43
C PHE A 166 -39.74 -21.28 -42.72
N ASN A 167 -39.96 -20.63 -43.87
CA ASN A 167 -39.99 -21.32 -45.16
C ASN A 167 -38.67 -22.05 -45.46
N SER A 168 -37.51 -21.46 -45.12
CA SER A 168 -36.21 -22.12 -45.27
C SER A 168 -36.06 -23.40 -44.43
N ILE A 169 -36.71 -23.47 -43.26
CA ILE A 169 -36.74 -24.68 -42.40
C ILE A 169 -37.59 -25.79 -43.06
N TYR A 170 -38.77 -25.46 -43.57
CA TYR A 170 -39.65 -26.43 -44.24
C TYR A 170 -39.04 -26.93 -45.57
N ASN A 171 -38.42 -26.06 -46.34
CA ASN A 171 -37.83 -26.36 -47.65
C ASN A 171 -36.46 -27.07 -47.58
N LYS A 172 -35.95 -27.40 -46.38
CA LYS A 172 -34.60 -27.96 -46.15
C LYS A 172 -33.45 -27.05 -46.63
N GLU A 173 -33.69 -25.75 -46.73
CA GLU A 173 -32.68 -24.76 -47.12
C GLU A 173 -31.86 -24.31 -45.90
N PHE A 174 -32.51 -24.18 -44.73
CA PHE A 174 -31.87 -23.85 -43.46
C PHE A 174 -30.74 -24.84 -43.07
N GLU A 175 -30.98 -26.14 -43.29
CA GLU A 175 -30.01 -27.20 -43.03
C GLU A 175 -28.70 -27.02 -43.80
N LYS A 176 -28.78 -26.54 -45.06
CA LYS A 176 -27.60 -26.31 -45.90
C LYS A 176 -26.72 -25.17 -45.39
N VAL A 177 -27.27 -24.27 -44.58
CA VAL A 177 -26.57 -23.11 -44.00
C VAL A 177 -26.02 -23.44 -42.60
N VAL A 178 -26.75 -24.23 -41.80
CA VAL A 178 -26.41 -24.51 -40.40
C VAL A 178 -25.59 -25.79 -40.22
N LEU A 179 -25.68 -26.77 -41.13
CA LEU A 179 -24.90 -28.02 -41.07
C LEU A 179 -23.55 -27.93 -41.82
N THR A 180 -22.96 -26.73 -41.89
CA THR A 180 -21.95 -26.31 -42.89
C THR A 180 -20.59 -27.01 -42.83
N CYS A 181 -20.19 -27.58 -41.69
CA CYS A 181 -19.00 -28.45 -41.65
C CYS A 181 -19.32 -29.79 -42.33
N ASP A 182 -18.54 -30.14 -43.35
CA ASP A 182 -18.66 -31.39 -44.11
C ASP A 182 -18.73 -32.61 -43.17
N ASP A 183 -19.76 -33.45 -43.30
CA ASP A 183 -19.96 -34.60 -42.43
C ASP A 183 -18.80 -35.62 -42.56
N SER A 184 -18.14 -35.70 -43.72
CA SER A 184 -16.95 -36.54 -43.90
C SER A 184 -15.74 -36.03 -43.12
N LEU A 185 -15.61 -34.71 -42.92
CA LEU A 185 -14.60 -34.09 -42.07
C LEU A 185 -14.92 -34.31 -40.59
N VAL A 186 -16.17 -34.09 -40.19
CA VAL A 186 -16.62 -34.32 -38.81
C VAL A 186 -16.45 -35.79 -38.42
N ASP A 187 -16.71 -36.71 -39.34
CA ASP A 187 -16.50 -38.15 -39.17
C ASP A 187 -15.01 -38.52 -39.10
N LEU A 188 -14.18 -37.94 -39.99
CA LEU A 188 -12.72 -38.12 -39.94
C LEU A 188 -12.15 -37.72 -38.58
N MET A 189 -12.50 -36.53 -38.08
CA MET A 189 -12.06 -36.02 -36.78
C MET A 189 -12.63 -36.81 -35.60
N THR A 190 -13.90 -37.25 -35.69
CA THR A 190 -14.54 -38.12 -34.68
C THR A 190 -13.85 -39.47 -34.55
N ASN A 191 -13.49 -40.08 -35.69
CA ASN A 191 -12.79 -41.36 -35.74
C ASN A 191 -11.36 -41.21 -35.20
N PHE A 192 -10.67 -40.12 -35.55
CA PHE A 192 -9.34 -39.78 -35.03
C PHE A 192 -9.35 -39.55 -33.51
N SER A 193 -10.35 -38.83 -32.96
CA SER A 193 -10.55 -38.66 -31.51
C SER A 193 -10.66 -40.00 -30.78
N THR A 194 -11.48 -40.90 -31.33
CA THR A 194 -11.72 -42.25 -30.77
C THR A 194 -10.44 -43.10 -30.77
N PHE A 195 -9.55 -42.86 -31.73
CA PHE A 195 -8.25 -43.50 -31.80
C PHE A 195 -7.27 -42.98 -30.73
N ILE A 196 -7.05 -41.66 -30.63
CA ILE A 196 -6.11 -41.08 -29.65
C ILE A 196 -6.58 -41.16 -28.18
N ALA A 197 -7.85 -41.49 -27.94
CA ALA A 197 -8.39 -41.76 -26.60
C ALA A 197 -8.11 -43.20 -26.10
N LYS A 198 -7.85 -44.16 -26.99
CA LYS A 198 -7.54 -45.55 -26.60
C LYS A 198 -6.03 -45.77 -26.63
N ASN A 199 -5.39 -45.71 -25.46
CA ASN A 199 -3.95 -46.01 -25.30
C ASN A 199 -3.58 -47.30 -26.05
N SER A 200 -2.73 -47.17 -27.07
CA SER A 200 -2.68 -48.09 -28.20
C SER A 200 -2.11 -49.47 -27.86
N GLN A 201 -3.00 -50.41 -27.57
CA GLN A 201 -2.80 -51.83 -27.83
C GLN A 201 -3.93 -52.35 -28.74
N THR A 202 -3.54 -52.91 -29.88
CA THR A 202 -4.37 -53.58 -30.90
C THR A 202 -5.50 -52.77 -31.58
N SER A 203 -5.22 -52.20 -32.77
CA SER A 203 -5.78 -52.68 -34.06
C SER A 203 -5.58 -51.67 -35.22
N ILE A 204 -5.06 -52.18 -36.33
CA ILE A 204 -5.06 -51.64 -37.72
C ILE A 204 -5.11 -50.12 -37.85
N ILE A 205 -3.95 -49.47 -37.94
CA ILE A 205 -3.86 -48.03 -38.20
C ILE A 205 -3.73 -47.84 -39.70
N LYS A 206 -4.83 -47.48 -40.37
CA LYS A 206 -4.73 -47.07 -41.77
C LYS A 206 -3.93 -45.76 -41.83
N LYS A 207 -2.70 -45.82 -42.37
CA LYS A 207 -1.87 -44.64 -42.72
C LYS A 207 -2.70 -43.54 -43.41
N ASP A 208 -3.64 -43.94 -44.26
CA ASP A 208 -4.68 -43.10 -44.87
C ASP A 208 -5.36 -42.13 -43.88
N MET A 209 -5.81 -42.58 -42.71
CA MET A 209 -6.54 -41.75 -41.75
C MET A 209 -5.65 -40.64 -41.16
N ILE A 210 -4.40 -40.97 -40.80
CA ILE A 210 -3.44 -39.99 -40.25
C ILE A 210 -3.04 -38.99 -41.34
N THR A 211 -2.76 -39.46 -42.56
CA THR A 211 -2.43 -38.60 -43.70
C THR A 211 -3.60 -37.68 -44.10
N ARG A 212 -4.84 -38.17 -44.01
CA ARG A 212 -6.05 -37.36 -44.27
C ARG A 212 -6.30 -36.32 -43.18
N VAL A 213 -6.13 -36.66 -41.90
CA VAL A 213 -6.21 -35.66 -40.82
C VAL A 213 -5.18 -34.55 -41.01
N GLY A 214 -3.93 -34.90 -41.34
CA GLY A 214 -2.86 -33.92 -41.63
C GLY A 214 -3.15 -33.01 -42.82
N SER A 215 -3.77 -33.52 -43.89
CA SER A 215 -4.11 -32.72 -45.09
C SER A 215 -5.41 -31.92 -44.98
N SER A 216 -6.33 -32.28 -44.06
CA SER A 216 -7.61 -31.59 -43.86
C SER A 216 -7.53 -30.24 -43.10
N TYR A 217 -6.34 -29.68 -42.81
CA TYR A 217 -6.23 -28.42 -42.03
C TYR A 217 -7.00 -27.24 -42.64
N SER A 218 -6.99 -27.11 -43.97
CA SER A 218 -7.77 -26.07 -44.68
C SER A 218 -9.27 -26.23 -44.48
N ASP A 219 -9.77 -27.48 -44.54
CA ASP A 219 -11.18 -27.79 -44.37
C ASP A 219 -11.64 -27.63 -42.91
N ILE A 220 -10.76 -27.94 -41.95
CA ILE A 220 -10.93 -27.62 -40.53
C ILE A 220 -11.08 -26.10 -40.35
N GLN A 221 -10.15 -25.29 -40.86
CA GLN A 221 -10.24 -23.83 -40.76
C GLN A 221 -11.51 -23.26 -41.42
N LYS A 222 -11.89 -23.81 -42.58
CA LYS A 222 -13.13 -23.44 -43.30
C LYS A 222 -14.38 -23.77 -42.47
N CYS A 223 -14.45 -24.96 -41.90
CA CYS A 223 -15.50 -25.39 -40.98
C CYS A 223 -15.60 -24.45 -39.76
N LEU A 224 -14.50 -24.18 -39.06
CA LEU A 224 -14.50 -23.30 -37.89
C LEU A 224 -14.98 -21.88 -38.22
N LYS A 225 -14.47 -21.29 -39.31
CA LYS A 225 -14.89 -19.95 -39.76
C LYS A 225 -16.37 -19.89 -40.18
N GLN A 226 -16.93 -20.98 -40.69
CA GLN A 226 -18.36 -21.05 -41.01
C GLN A 226 -19.23 -21.15 -39.75
N LEU A 227 -18.77 -21.86 -38.72
CA LEU A 227 -19.47 -21.96 -37.43
C LEU A 227 -19.54 -20.62 -36.68
N GLU A 228 -18.51 -19.76 -36.78
CA GLU A 228 -18.52 -18.40 -36.21
C GLU A 228 -19.69 -17.53 -36.75
N GLY A 229 -20.11 -17.74 -38.00
CA GLY A 229 -21.18 -16.99 -38.67
C GLY A 229 -22.59 -17.22 -38.12
N LEU A 230 -22.80 -18.29 -37.36
CA LEU A 230 -24.11 -18.72 -36.83
C LEU A 230 -24.79 -17.67 -35.93
N THR A 231 -24.02 -16.79 -35.29
CA THR A 231 -24.51 -15.75 -34.37
C THR A 231 -25.45 -14.73 -35.05
N SER A 232 -25.33 -14.53 -36.36
CA SER A 232 -26.18 -13.62 -37.12
C SER A 232 -27.64 -14.10 -37.23
N GLN A 233 -27.86 -15.41 -37.35
CA GLN A 233 -29.19 -16.01 -37.53
C GLN A 233 -29.97 -16.16 -36.22
N LEU A 234 -29.28 -16.21 -35.07
CA LEU A 234 -29.93 -16.28 -33.75
C LEU A 234 -30.80 -15.07 -33.43
N LYS A 235 -30.45 -13.89 -33.95
CA LYS A 235 -31.17 -12.63 -33.67
C LYS A 235 -32.65 -12.67 -34.02
N ILE A 236 -33.09 -13.53 -34.96
CA ILE A 236 -34.52 -13.66 -35.28
C ILE A 236 -35.28 -14.45 -34.21
N PHE A 237 -34.63 -15.40 -33.53
CA PHE A 237 -35.21 -16.15 -32.43
C PHE A 237 -35.41 -15.25 -31.20
N ASP A 238 -34.39 -14.47 -30.84
CA ASP A 238 -34.44 -13.56 -29.70
C ASP A 238 -35.59 -12.54 -29.88
N LYS A 239 -35.68 -11.94 -31.07
CA LYS A 239 -36.77 -11.02 -31.44
C LYS A 239 -38.17 -11.66 -31.37
N LEU A 240 -38.32 -12.91 -31.83
CA LEU A 240 -39.60 -13.64 -31.75
C LEU A 240 -39.99 -13.95 -30.29
N ILE A 241 -39.02 -14.20 -29.41
CA ILE A 241 -39.23 -14.44 -27.97
C ILE A 241 -39.56 -13.12 -27.25
N GLU A 242 -38.92 -12.01 -27.60
CA GLU A 242 -39.25 -10.68 -27.08
C GLU A 242 -40.65 -10.22 -27.51
N ALA A 243 -41.01 -10.42 -28.78
CA ALA A 243 -42.34 -10.13 -29.30
C ALA A 243 -43.43 -10.94 -28.56
N LYS A 244 -43.16 -12.20 -28.19
CA LYS A 244 -44.02 -13.01 -27.32
C LYS A 244 -44.28 -12.32 -25.98
N GLY A 245 -43.20 -11.93 -25.29
CA GLY A 245 -43.28 -11.25 -24.00
C GLY A 245 -44.09 -9.97 -24.07
N GLY A 246 -43.87 -9.16 -25.12
CA GLY A 246 -44.63 -7.93 -25.38
C GLY A 246 -46.13 -8.18 -25.58
N VAL A 247 -46.52 -9.17 -26.38
CA VAL A 247 -47.93 -9.50 -26.64
C VAL A 247 -48.64 -10.03 -25.38
N ILE A 248 -48.00 -10.91 -24.62
CA ILE A 248 -48.57 -11.45 -23.36
C ILE A 248 -48.73 -10.34 -22.33
N LEU A 249 -47.70 -9.51 -22.13
CA LEU A 249 -47.75 -8.36 -21.21
C LEU A 249 -48.80 -7.35 -21.63
N PHE A 250 -48.93 -7.06 -22.93
CA PHE A 250 -50.00 -6.20 -23.44
C PHE A 250 -51.39 -6.78 -23.20
N ASN A 251 -51.62 -8.07 -23.46
CA ASN A 251 -52.93 -8.69 -23.26
C ASN A 251 -53.33 -8.69 -21.77
N GLY A 252 -52.37 -8.95 -20.86
CA GLY A 252 -52.62 -8.85 -19.41
C GLY A 252 -52.95 -7.43 -18.94
N LEU A 253 -52.40 -6.40 -19.60
CA LEU A 253 -52.64 -4.99 -19.30
C LEU A 253 -53.71 -4.33 -20.18
N ILE A 254 -54.40 -5.07 -21.06
CA ILE A 254 -55.27 -4.50 -22.09
C ILE A 254 -56.44 -3.68 -21.54
N HIS A 255 -56.92 -3.99 -20.32
CA HIS A 255 -57.94 -3.21 -19.63
C HIS A 255 -57.49 -1.77 -19.31
N LYS A 256 -56.17 -1.54 -19.12
CA LYS A 256 -55.58 -0.22 -18.86
C LYS A 256 -55.54 0.69 -20.09
N THR A 257 -55.78 0.15 -21.30
CA THR A 257 -55.89 0.97 -22.53
C THR A 257 -56.98 2.03 -22.41
N LYS A 258 -58.10 1.71 -21.75
CA LYS A 258 -59.24 2.61 -21.60
C LYS A 258 -58.97 3.78 -20.65
N THR A 259 -58.13 3.57 -19.64
CA THR A 259 -57.80 4.55 -18.59
C THR A 259 -56.43 5.22 -18.80
N PHE A 260 -55.73 4.93 -19.90
CA PHE A 260 -54.40 5.50 -20.14
C PHE A 260 -54.42 7.03 -20.27
N GLY A 261 -55.41 7.61 -20.96
CA GLY A 261 -55.56 9.07 -21.04
C GLY A 261 -55.71 9.71 -19.66
N ASP A 262 -56.48 9.06 -18.78
CA ASP A 262 -56.74 9.53 -17.40
C ASP A 262 -55.49 9.32 -16.52
N THR A 263 -54.71 8.27 -16.78
CA THR A 263 -53.39 8.05 -16.18
C THR A 263 -52.42 9.18 -16.54
N VAL A 264 -52.39 9.61 -17.80
CA VAL A 264 -51.55 10.73 -18.24
C VAL A 264 -52.01 12.06 -17.64
N ASP A 265 -53.32 12.31 -17.55
CA ASP A 265 -53.89 13.46 -16.82
C ASP A 265 -53.47 13.46 -15.33
N LEU A 266 -53.49 12.29 -14.69
CA LEU A 266 -53.09 12.11 -13.29
C LEU A 266 -51.58 12.36 -13.11
N VAL A 267 -50.73 11.83 -14.00
CA VAL A 267 -49.28 12.13 -14.00
C VAL A 267 -49.03 13.64 -14.14
N GLY A 268 -49.69 14.31 -15.08
CA GLY A 268 -49.56 15.77 -15.25
C GLY A 268 -50.01 16.55 -14.01
N THR A 269 -51.11 16.13 -13.39
CA THR A 269 -51.65 16.74 -12.16
C THR A 269 -50.67 16.59 -10.99
N VAL A 270 -50.17 15.38 -10.75
CA VAL A 270 -49.18 15.10 -9.69
C VAL A 270 -47.87 15.83 -9.95
N PHE A 271 -47.36 15.80 -11.19
CA PHE A 271 -46.14 16.50 -11.59
C PHE A 271 -46.24 18.02 -11.43
N SER A 272 -47.41 18.63 -11.68
CA SER A 272 -47.62 20.08 -11.48
C SER A 272 -47.33 20.54 -10.03
N LYS A 273 -47.55 19.67 -9.03
CA LYS A 273 -47.25 19.96 -7.62
C LYS A 273 -45.74 19.95 -7.31
N THR A 274 -44.92 19.38 -8.21
CA THR A 274 -43.45 19.33 -8.06
C THR A 274 -42.71 20.60 -8.52
N LYS A 275 -43.44 21.68 -8.87
CA LYS A 275 -42.89 22.93 -9.44
C LYS A 275 -41.65 23.50 -8.75
N ASN A 276 -41.55 23.34 -7.42
CA ASN A 276 -40.43 23.82 -6.61
C ASN A 276 -39.10 23.09 -6.91
N PHE A 277 -39.14 21.95 -7.63
CA PHE A 277 -38.00 21.09 -7.96
C PHE A 277 -37.59 21.15 -9.44
N TRP A 278 -38.34 21.82 -10.32
CA TRP A 278 -38.07 21.85 -11.76
C TRP A 278 -36.77 22.57 -12.15
N LYS A 279 -36.34 23.55 -11.34
CA LYS A 279 -35.08 24.29 -11.51
C LYS A 279 -34.42 24.53 -10.16
N PRO A 280 -33.76 23.53 -9.56
CA PRO A 280 -33.17 23.67 -8.24
C PRO A 280 -32.02 24.69 -8.29
N ALA A 281 -32.18 25.80 -7.57
CA ALA A 281 -31.27 26.95 -7.63
C ALA A 281 -29.84 26.63 -7.15
N LYS A 282 -29.64 25.53 -6.40
CA LYS A 282 -28.35 25.03 -5.91
C LYS A 282 -28.37 23.51 -5.89
N ARG A 283 -27.37 22.89 -6.54
CA ARG A 283 -27.20 21.42 -6.55
C ARG A 283 -26.51 20.97 -5.26
N ILE A 284 -27.28 20.37 -4.35
CA ILE A 284 -26.80 19.86 -3.05
C ILE A 284 -26.57 18.35 -3.05
N GLY A 285 -27.31 17.59 -3.85
CA GLY A 285 -27.18 16.14 -3.96
C GLY A 285 -25.76 15.73 -4.36
N GLY A 286 -25.16 16.42 -5.35
CA GLY A 286 -23.77 16.19 -5.74
C GLY A 286 -22.73 16.54 -4.67
N GLN A 287 -22.99 17.55 -3.81
CA GLN A 287 -22.08 17.88 -2.70
C GLN A 287 -22.16 16.85 -1.58
N MET A 288 -23.38 16.40 -1.26
CA MET A 288 -23.62 15.31 -0.31
C MET A 288 -22.97 14.01 -0.78
N SER A 289 -23.09 13.65 -2.06
CA SER A 289 -22.41 12.47 -2.63
C SER A 289 -20.89 12.52 -2.43
N ARG A 290 -20.26 13.68 -2.66
CA ARG A 290 -18.81 13.86 -2.43
C ARG A 290 -18.41 13.75 -0.96
N ILE A 291 -19.21 14.29 -0.03
CA ILE A 291 -18.98 14.11 1.42
C ILE A 291 -19.00 12.60 1.74
N ILE A 292 -19.99 11.87 1.21
CA ILE A 292 -20.18 10.44 1.44
C ILE A 292 -19.04 9.61 0.84
N GLU A 293 -18.62 9.88 -0.40
CA GLU A 293 -17.52 9.16 -1.06
C GLU A 293 -16.20 9.34 -0.30
N ASN A 294 -15.80 10.58 0.01
CA ASN A 294 -14.58 10.83 0.78
C ASN A 294 -14.64 10.16 2.16
N LEU A 295 -15.78 10.19 2.86
CA LEU A 295 -15.92 9.50 4.14
C LEU A 295 -15.95 7.98 4.01
N LYS A 296 -16.41 7.38 2.90
CA LYS A 296 -16.25 5.94 2.67
C LYS A 296 -14.77 5.57 2.59
N THR A 297 -13.99 6.28 1.78
CA THR A 297 -12.54 6.01 1.62
C THR A 297 -11.75 6.29 2.89
N ILE A 298 -12.03 7.39 3.62
CA ILE A 298 -11.35 7.71 4.89
C ILE A 298 -11.65 6.67 5.99
N LEU A 299 -12.80 6.00 5.93
CA LEU A 299 -13.25 5.04 6.94
C LEU A 299 -13.11 3.58 6.50
N ASP A 300 -12.47 3.36 5.35
CA ASP A 300 -12.10 2.04 4.86
C ASP A 300 -10.97 1.46 5.73
N PRO A 301 -11.15 0.28 6.36
CA PRO A 301 -10.13 -0.33 7.22
C PRO A 301 -8.84 -0.75 6.49
N VAL A 302 -8.84 -0.81 5.14
CA VAL A 302 -7.64 -1.08 4.34
C VAL A 302 -6.68 0.12 4.33
N HIS A 303 -7.20 1.34 4.49
CA HIS A 303 -6.41 2.57 4.39
C HIS A 303 -5.82 2.99 5.76
N GLN A 304 -4.57 2.61 6.01
CA GLN A 304 -3.82 3.10 7.18
C GLN A 304 -3.00 4.34 6.83
N THR A 305 -3.08 5.38 7.67
CA THR A 305 -2.24 6.58 7.50
C THR A 305 -0.84 6.26 8.03
N GLU A 306 0.20 6.45 7.20
CA GLU A 306 1.58 6.38 7.69
C GLU A 306 1.81 7.52 8.71
N LEU A 307 2.21 7.14 9.92
CA LEU A 307 2.45 8.07 11.03
C LEU A 307 3.92 8.50 11.03
N SER A 308 4.16 9.81 11.13
CA SER A 308 5.51 10.38 11.14
C SER A 308 5.61 11.51 12.17
N LEU A 309 4.70 12.49 12.11
CA LEU A 309 4.68 13.67 12.95
C LEU A 309 4.08 13.38 14.34
N THR A 310 3.25 12.33 14.47
CA THR A 310 2.51 12.05 15.71
C THR A 310 2.85 10.72 16.36
N LEU A 311 3.91 10.01 15.92
CA LEU A 311 4.32 8.71 16.48
C LEU A 311 4.60 8.73 17.98
N GLY A 312 5.05 9.86 18.53
CA GLY A 312 5.22 10.04 19.98
C GLY A 312 3.91 10.08 20.78
N PHE A 313 2.74 10.15 20.14
CA PHE A 313 1.42 10.20 20.78
C PHE A 313 0.50 9.04 20.35
N PRO A 314 0.90 7.77 20.59
CA PRO A 314 0.18 6.60 20.09
C PRO A 314 -1.25 6.44 20.66
N ASN A 315 -1.55 7.04 21.82
CA ASN A 315 -2.88 6.96 22.43
C ASN A 315 -3.67 8.26 22.31
N THR A 316 -5.00 8.14 22.30
CA THR A 316 -5.93 9.27 22.10
C THR A 316 -5.81 10.40 23.12
N GLY A 317 -5.36 10.10 24.35
CA GLY A 317 -5.16 11.07 25.43
C GLY A 317 -3.74 11.65 25.55
N ASP A 318 -2.78 11.20 24.74
CA ASP A 318 -1.35 11.48 24.98
C ASP A 318 -0.96 12.96 24.79
N LEU A 319 -1.58 13.68 23.85
CA LEU A 319 -1.34 15.12 23.66
C LEU A 319 -1.77 15.94 24.89
N SER A 320 -2.90 15.58 25.50
CA SER A 320 -3.38 16.18 26.75
C SER A 320 -2.59 15.74 27.99
N ARG A 321 -1.77 14.69 27.89
CA ARG A 321 -1.02 14.12 29.02
C ARG A 321 0.30 14.84 29.28
N VAL A 322 0.91 15.47 28.26
CA VAL A 322 2.25 16.09 28.36
C VAL A 322 2.42 17.03 29.55
N SER A 323 1.40 17.84 29.87
CA SER A 323 1.43 18.74 31.03
C SER A 323 1.51 18.00 32.37
N ARG A 324 0.87 16.83 32.50
CA ARG A 324 1.00 15.95 33.69
C ARG A 324 2.33 15.21 33.70
N ASP A 325 2.82 14.80 32.53
CA ASP A 325 4.09 14.09 32.39
C ASP A 325 5.29 14.96 32.82
N LEU A 326 5.30 16.26 32.47
CA LEU A 326 6.29 17.24 32.97
C LEU A 326 6.25 17.41 34.50
N LYS A 327 5.05 17.39 35.09
CA LYS A 327 4.84 17.49 36.54
C LYS A 327 5.10 16.18 37.29
N SER A 328 5.29 15.05 36.59
CA SER A 328 5.40 13.73 37.22
C SER A 328 6.65 13.60 38.09
N ASP A 329 6.52 12.92 39.23
CA ASP A 329 7.63 12.70 40.18
C ASP A 329 8.84 12.08 39.49
N TRP A 330 8.61 11.09 38.61
CA TRP A 330 9.70 10.45 37.87
C TRP A 330 10.45 11.43 36.95
N PHE A 331 9.76 12.28 36.19
CA PHE A 331 10.43 13.28 35.36
C PHE A 331 11.18 14.31 36.22
N ARG A 332 10.54 14.80 37.28
CA ARG A 332 11.14 15.78 38.21
C ARG A 332 12.38 15.22 38.91
N GLU A 333 12.37 13.98 39.37
CA GLU A 333 13.49 13.39 40.11
C GLU A 333 14.60 12.82 39.20
N LYS A 334 14.23 12.11 38.13
CA LYS A 334 15.18 11.33 37.30
C LYS A 334 15.64 12.04 36.04
N VAL A 335 15.01 13.15 35.65
CA VAL A 335 15.38 13.96 34.48
C VAL A 335 15.78 15.37 34.92
N ALA A 336 14.87 16.11 35.56
CA ALA A 336 15.15 17.49 35.99
C ALA A 336 15.98 17.59 37.30
N GLN A 337 16.33 16.45 37.93
CA GLN A 337 17.09 16.40 39.19
C GLN A 337 16.57 17.37 40.27
N ARG A 338 15.24 17.45 40.40
CA ARG A 338 14.44 18.34 41.28
C ARG A 338 14.47 19.84 40.96
N HIS A 339 15.09 20.26 39.85
CA HIS A 339 15.00 21.63 39.33
C HIS A 339 13.58 21.96 38.82
N SER A 340 13.31 23.25 38.59
CA SER A 340 11.99 23.74 38.20
C SER A 340 11.69 23.43 36.73
N VAL A 341 10.54 22.83 36.47
CA VAL A 341 10.03 22.55 35.11
C VAL A 341 9.10 23.66 34.59
N ASN A 342 8.90 24.74 35.35
CA ASN A 342 7.87 25.74 35.10
C ASN A 342 8.15 26.60 33.86
N GLU A 343 9.41 26.83 33.51
CA GLU A 343 9.80 27.57 32.31
C GLU A 343 9.47 26.77 31.04
N LEU A 344 9.98 25.54 30.93
CA LEU A 344 9.64 24.62 29.84
C LEU A 344 8.12 24.40 29.70
N GLY A 345 7.40 24.32 30.83
CA GLY A 345 5.93 24.24 30.83
C GLY A 345 5.22 25.50 30.32
N ARG A 346 5.79 26.70 30.54
CA ARG A 346 5.27 27.97 30.03
C ARG A 346 5.39 28.05 28.52
N GLU A 347 6.54 27.65 27.97
CA GLU A 347 6.80 27.68 26.54
C GLU A 347 5.99 26.64 25.75
N LEU A 348 5.63 25.52 26.38
CA LEU A 348 4.71 24.51 25.83
C LEU A 348 3.22 24.87 25.92
N LYS A 349 2.85 26.07 26.43
CA LYS A 349 1.44 26.49 26.57
C LYS A 349 0.66 26.45 25.25
N GLY A 350 1.31 26.77 24.12
CA GLY A 350 0.70 26.64 22.78
C GLY A 350 0.28 25.21 22.47
N PHE A 351 1.20 24.26 22.68
CA PHE A 351 0.95 22.83 22.50
C PHE A 351 -0.18 22.31 23.42
N PHE A 352 -0.23 22.73 24.69
CA PHE A 352 -1.30 22.27 25.60
C PHE A 352 -2.69 22.71 25.14
N VAL A 353 -2.83 23.94 24.63
CA VAL A 353 -4.10 24.44 24.08
C VAL A 353 -4.44 23.74 22.76
N PHE A 354 -3.44 23.45 21.91
CA PHE A 354 -3.63 22.63 20.72
C PHE A 354 -4.12 21.21 21.07
N GLY A 355 -3.52 20.55 22.07
CA GLY A 355 -3.98 19.26 22.57
C GLY A 355 -5.44 19.28 23.06
N LYS A 356 -5.86 20.34 23.78
CA LYS A 356 -7.27 20.53 24.16
C LYS A 356 -8.21 20.70 22.95
N LYS A 357 -7.77 21.36 21.87
CA LYS A 357 -8.53 21.50 20.61
C LYS A 357 -8.63 20.17 19.85
N ILE A 358 -7.52 19.43 19.73
CA ILE A 358 -7.49 18.10 19.12
C ILE A 358 -8.40 17.12 19.86
N ARG A 359 -8.44 17.15 21.20
CA ARG A 359 -9.38 16.33 21.98
C ARG A 359 -10.84 16.60 21.58
N LYS A 360 -11.24 17.87 21.45
CA LYS A 360 -12.59 18.25 21.00
C LYS A 360 -12.87 17.78 19.56
N LEU A 361 -11.96 18.04 18.63
CA LEU A 361 -12.06 17.56 17.25
C LEU A 361 -12.22 16.03 17.19
N ARG A 362 -11.41 15.29 17.94
CA ARG A 362 -11.42 13.81 17.94
C ARG A 362 -12.72 13.23 18.50
N VAL A 363 -13.33 13.87 19.50
CA VAL A 363 -14.68 13.50 19.97
C VAL A 363 -15.71 13.66 18.86
N ILE A 364 -15.78 14.83 18.21
CA ILE A 364 -16.76 15.08 17.13
C ILE A 364 -16.47 14.22 15.90
N TRP A 365 -15.20 13.96 15.57
CA TRP A 365 -14.79 13.04 14.52
C TRP A 365 -15.28 11.61 14.81
N ASN A 366 -15.13 11.12 16.04
CA ASN A 366 -15.69 9.83 16.43
C ASN A 366 -17.23 9.81 16.36
N THR A 367 -17.91 10.88 16.79
CA THR A 367 -19.38 11.01 16.62
C THR A 367 -19.78 10.98 15.13
N LEU A 368 -19.00 11.64 14.26
CA LEU A 368 -19.21 11.59 12.80
C LEU A 368 -19.02 10.17 12.26
N ARG A 369 -17.96 9.46 12.68
CA ARG A 369 -17.69 8.07 12.25
C ARG A 369 -18.82 7.12 12.62
N GLU A 370 -19.25 7.13 13.88
CA GLU A 370 -20.31 6.22 14.33
C GLU A 370 -21.67 6.60 13.72
N LYS A 371 -22.02 7.89 13.63
CA LYS A 371 -23.24 8.30 12.94
C LYS A 371 -23.21 7.93 11.45
N PHE A 372 -22.07 8.09 10.78
CA PHE A 372 -21.92 7.72 9.37
C PHE A 372 -22.15 6.21 9.17
N LYS A 373 -21.53 5.34 9.98
CA LYS A 373 -21.79 3.88 9.94
C LYS A 373 -23.27 3.56 10.13
N GLU A 374 -23.93 4.22 11.08
CA GLU A 374 -25.36 4.04 11.38
C GLU A 374 -26.26 4.43 10.17
N VAL A 375 -26.00 5.58 9.53
CA VAL A 375 -26.93 6.14 8.54
C VAL A 375 -26.47 6.07 7.07
N ILE A 376 -25.30 5.49 6.76
CA ILE A 376 -24.71 5.48 5.41
C ILE A 376 -25.68 5.03 4.32
N GLY A 377 -26.44 3.96 4.55
CA GLY A 377 -27.40 3.44 3.59
C GLY A 377 -28.58 4.38 3.33
N VAL A 378 -29.04 5.09 4.37
CA VAL A 378 -30.13 6.07 4.30
C VAL A 378 -29.67 7.34 3.60
N VAL A 379 -28.55 7.91 4.06
CA VAL A 379 -27.98 9.16 3.53
C VAL A 379 -27.49 8.99 2.08
N SER A 380 -26.94 7.83 1.71
CA SER A 380 -26.58 7.54 0.30
C SER A 380 -27.80 7.51 -0.61
N LYS A 381 -28.87 6.82 -0.23
CA LYS A 381 -30.12 6.75 -1.01
C LYS A 381 -30.74 8.15 -1.18
N PHE A 382 -30.81 8.90 -0.09
CA PHE A 382 -31.39 10.24 -0.07
C PHE A 382 -30.56 11.27 -0.86
N SER A 383 -29.23 11.19 -0.79
CA SER A 383 -28.31 11.97 -1.64
C SER A 383 -28.47 11.63 -3.13
N GLY A 384 -28.60 10.33 -3.46
CA GLY A 384 -28.81 9.86 -4.83
C GLY A 384 -30.15 10.34 -5.42
N LEU A 385 -31.23 10.28 -4.62
CA LEU A 385 -32.54 10.82 -5.00
C LEU A 385 -32.45 12.32 -5.34
N MET A 386 -31.82 13.13 -4.50
CA MET A 386 -31.64 14.56 -4.78
C MET A 386 -30.79 14.81 -6.02
N LYS A 387 -29.66 14.12 -6.16
CA LYS A 387 -28.77 14.28 -7.32
C LYS A 387 -29.52 13.98 -8.62
N TRP A 388 -30.29 12.89 -8.66
CA TRP A 388 -31.09 12.53 -9.83
C TRP A 388 -32.17 13.59 -10.13
N ILE A 389 -32.88 14.09 -9.12
CA ILE A 389 -33.87 15.19 -9.28
C ILE A 389 -33.21 16.48 -9.80
N GLU A 390 -32.00 16.80 -9.34
CA GLU A 390 -31.20 17.95 -9.79
C GLU A 390 -30.68 17.82 -11.22
N GLU A 391 -30.62 16.61 -11.77
CA GLU A 391 -30.06 16.28 -13.08
C GLU A 391 -31.14 16.01 -14.16
N CYS A 392 -32.36 15.63 -13.79
CA CYS A 392 -33.46 15.30 -14.72
C CYS A 392 -33.89 16.42 -15.69
N GLY A 393 -33.75 17.70 -15.31
CA GLY A 393 -34.03 18.84 -16.18
C GLY A 393 -35.49 19.04 -16.62
N LEU A 394 -36.45 18.34 -15.99
CA LEU A 394 -37.89 18.49 -16.27
C LEU A 394 -38.46 19.81 -15.74
N GLY A 395 -39.48 20.36 -16.39
CA GLY A 395 -40.16 21.57 -15.94
C GLY A 395 -41.53 21.83 -16.56
N GLU A 396 -41.96 23.09 -16.52
CA GLU A 396 -43.31 23.52 -16.90
C GLU A 396 -43.70 23.12 -18.33
N ASN A 397 -42.73 23.13 -19.26
CA ASN A 397 -42.94 22.72 -20.65
C ASN A 397 -43.37 21.23 -20.77
N ASP A 398 -42.93 20.35 -19.86
CA ASP A 398 -43.28 18.93 -19.90
C ASP A 398 -44.76 18.67 -19.57
N LEU A 399 -45.43 19.59 -18.85
CA LEU A 399 -46.90 19.52 -18.68
C LEU A 399 -47.62 19.59 -20.03
N LYS A 400 -47.08 20.35 -21.00
CA LYS A 400 -47.65 20.41 -22.34
C LYS A 400 -47.43 19.10 -23.11
N ILE A 401 -46.28 18.46 -22.91
CA ILE A 401 -45.98 17.13 -23.49
C ILE A 401 -46.94 16.06 -22.95
N ALA A 402 -47.27 16.08 -21.67
CA ALA A 402 -48.29 15.19 -21.10
C ALA A 402 -49.69 15.43 -21.71
N GLN A 403 -50.13 16.69 -21.83
CA GLN A 403 -51.40 17.03 -22.48
C GLN A 403 -51.45 16.56 -23.94
N ASP A 404 -50.40 16.83 -24.72
CA ASP A 404 -50.35 16.44 -26.14
C ASP A 404 -50.29 14.91 -26.30
N THR A 405 -49.60 14.21 -25.39
CA THR A 405 -49.52 12.74 -25.36
C THR A 405 -50.90 12.13 -25.07
N ARG A 406 -51.63 12.67 -24.10
CA ARG A 406 -53.01 12.29 -23.79
C ARG A 406 -53.95 12.53 -24.96
N ASP A 407 -53.90 13.72 -25.56
CA ASP A 407 -54.81 14.11 -26.65
C ASP A 407 -54.54 13.31 -27.91
N SER A 408 -53.26 13.03 -28.20
CA SER A 408 -52.86 12.10 -29.26
C SER A 408 -53.39 10.69 -28.99
N TYR A 409 -53.28 10.18 -27.76
CA TYR A 409 -53.82 8.87 -27.41
C TYR A 409 -55.33 8.80 -27.58
N ARG A 410 -56.09 9.69 -26.91
CA ARG A 410 -57.57 9.73 -26.97
C ARG A 410 -58.10 9.92 -28.40
N LYS A 411 -57.32 10.53 -29.30
CA LYS A 411 -57.71 10.76 -30.71
C LYS A 411 -57.37 9.61 -31.66
N PHE A 412 -56.23 8.95 -31.48
CA PHE A 412 -55.70 7.98 -32.45
C PHE A 412 -55.72 6.53 -31.99
N TRP A 413 -55.84 6.26 -30.68
CA TRP A 413 -56.00 4.91 -30.17
C TRP A 413 -57.43 4.39 -30.38
N LYS A 414 -57.57 3.21 -30.96
CA LYS A 414 -58.84 2.48 -31.10
C LYS A 414 -58.85 1.27 -30.16
N ASP A 415 -60.01 0.91 -29.64
CA ASP A 415 -60.15 -0.29 -28.79
C ASP A 415 -59.60 -1.54 -29.50
N VAL A 416 -58.73 -2.27 -28.79
CA VAL A 416 -58.11 -3.51 -29.25
C VAL A 416 -58.89 -4.67 -28.61
N PRO A 417 -59.35 -5.69 -29.38
CA PRO A 417 -59.98 -6.86 -28.80
C PRO A 417 -58.99 -7.67 -27.94
N VAL A 418 -59.48 -8.30 -26.88
CA VAL A 418 -58.71 -9.23 -26.06
C VAL A 418 -58.36 -10.46 -26.91
N ILE A 419 -57.08 -10.83 -26.95
CA ILE A 419 -56.64 -12.08 -27.58
C ILE A 419 -57.09 -13.22 -26.68
N SER A 420 -57.77 -14.22 -27.24
CA SER A 420 -58.33 -15.32 -26.45
C SER A 420 -57.24 -16.24 -25.90
N ASP A 421 -57.50 -16.88 -24.74
CA ASP A 421 -56.56 -17.83 -24.13
C ASP A 421 -56.24 -19.01 -25.06
N ALA A 422 -57.18 -19.39 -25.94
CA ALA A 422 -56.96 -20.42 -26.96
C ALA A 422 -55.96 -19.95 -28.05
N GLU A 423 -56.03 -18.69 -28.47
CA GLU A 423 -55.06 -18.09 -29.39
C GLU A 423 -53.69 -17.94 -28.71
N LEU A 424 -53.64 -17.45 -27.46
CA LEU A 424 -52.39 -17.34 -26.68
C LEU A 424 -51.73 -18.70 -26.44
N THR A 425 -52.51 -19.74 -26.13
CA THR A 425 -52.02 -21.12 -25.97
C THR A 425 -51.49 -21.67 -27.31
N GLY A 426 -52.11 -21.29 -28.43
CA GLY A 426 -51.58 -21.57 -29.77
C GLY A 426 -50.22 -20.90 -30.02
N PHE A 427 -50.10 -19.61 -29.69
CA PHE A 427 -48.83 -18.87 -29.73
C PHE A 427 -47.75 -19.56 -28.88
N ASP A 428 -48.08 -19.97 -27.65
CA ASP A 428 -47.18 -20.68 -26.74
C ASP A 428 -46.64 -21.99 -27.35
N GLY A 429 -47.49 -22.77 -28.02
CA GLY A 429 -47.08 -24.05 -28.62
C GLY A 429 -46.05 -23.91 -29.75
N VAL A 430 -46.21 -22.92 -30.64
CA VAL A 430 -45.20 -22.68 -31.69
C VAL A 430 -43.98 -21.97 -31.16
N LEU A 431 -44.12 -21.00 -30.26
CA LEU A 431 -42.97 -20.28 -29.73
C LEU A 431 -42.15 -21.13 -28.75
N GLY A 432 -42.77 -22.09 -28.05
CA GLY A 432 -42.05 -23.15 -27.34
C GLY A 432 -41.26 -24.07 -28.28
N SER A 433 -41.76 -24.32 -29.49
CA SER A 433 -41.01 -25.04 -30.53
C SER A 433 -39.84 -24.19 -31.09
N VAL A 434 -39.99 -22.86 -31.13
CA VAL A 434 -38.92 -21.91 -31.51
C VAL A 434 -37.85 -21.82 -30.41
N SER A 435 -38.24 -21.81 -29.13
CA SER A 435 -37.30 -21.87 -27.99
C SER A 435 -36.50 -23.17 -27.97
N GLN A 436 -37.16 -24.33 -28.16
CA GLN A 436 -36.46 -25.62 -28.27
C GLN A 436 -35.53 -25.67 -29.50
N LEU A 437 -35.94 -25.12 -30.65
CA LEU A 437 -35.07 -24.99 -31.82
C LEU A 437 -33.85 -24.10 -31.51
N LYS A 438 -34.04 -23.00 -30.76
CA LYS A 438 -32.95 -22.13 -30.28
C LYS A 438 -32.01 -22.89 -29.34
N GLU A 439 -32.53 -23.68 -28.40
CA GLU A 439 -31.71 -24.52 -27.49
C GLU A 439 -30.83 -25.52 -28.27
N HIS A 440 -31.40 -26.22 -29.26
CA HIS A 440 -30.63 -27.12 -30.12
C HIS A 440 -29.55 -26.37 -30.94
N PHE A 441 -29.86 -25.15 -31.40
CA PHE A 441 -28.92 -24.30 -32.13
C PHE A 441 -27.80 -23.75 -31.23
N ASP A 442 -28.13 -23.27 -30.02
CA ASP A 442 -27.18 -22.81 -29.01
C ASP A 442 -26.26 -23.96 -28.55
N GLY A 443 -26.75 -25.20 -28.53
CA GLY A 443 -25.91 -26.39 -28.34
C GLY A 443 -24.85 -26.57 -29.44
N VAL A 444 -25.22 -26.40 -30.71
CA VAL A 444 -24.28 -26.41 -31.84
C VAL A 444 -23.28 -25.26 -31.73
N LYS A 445 -23.75 -24.03 -31.44
CA LYS A 445 -22.91 -22.84 -31.28
C LYS A 445 -21.94 -22.95 -30.11
N THR A 446 -22.38 -23.43 -28.95
CA THR A 446 -21.54 -23.64 -27.77
C THR A 446 -20.43 -24.65 -28.08
N THR A 447 -20.81 -25.77 -28.72
CA THR A 447 -19.83 -26.78 -29.17
C THR A 447 -18.82 -26.20 -30.16
N ALA A 448 -19.27 -25.40 -31.13
CA ALA A 448 -18.38 -24.72 -32.06
C ALA A 448 -17.42 -23.74 -31.36
N HIS A 449 -17.93 -23.00 -30.37
CA HIS A 449 -17.12 -22.09 -29.59
C HIS A 449 -16.04 -22.85 -28.80
N GLU A 450 -16.39 -23.97 -28.15
CA GLU A 450 -15.43 -24.86 -27.48
C GLU A 450 -14.32 -25.37 -28.42
N ILE A 451 -14.63 -25.73 -29.68
CA ILE A 451 -13.61 -26.16 -30.64
C ILE A 451 -12.69 -24.99 -31.04
N SER A 452 -13.23 -23.76 -31.13
CA SER A 452 -12.47 -22.57 -31.51
C SER A 452 -11.65 -21.95 -30.36
N SER A 453 -12.11 -22.04 -29.11
CA SER A 453 -11.50 -21.37 -27.95
C SER A 453 -10.44 -22.22 -27.25
N ASN A 454 -10.61 -23.55 -27.19
CA ASN A 454 -9.64 -24.47 -26.55
C ASN A 454 -8.38 -24.73 -27.39
N VAL A 455 -8.15 -23.95 -28.46
CA VAL A 455 -7.09 -24.17 -29.44
C VAL A 455 -6.20 -22.94 -29.58
N VAL A 456 -4.96 -23.06 -29.11
CA VAL A 456 -3.88 -22.23 -29.66
C VAL A 456 -3.73 -22.64 -31.12
N LYS A 457 -4.16 -21.78 -32.05
CA LYS A 457 -4.16 -22.03 -33.51
C LYS A 457 -2.81 -22.55 -34.02
N VAL A 458 -1.72 -22.03 -33.45
CA VAL A 458 -0.33 -22.43 -33.73
C VAL A 458 -0.01 -23.86 -33.26
N ALA A 459 -0.59 -24.34 -32.15
CA ALA A 459 -0.33 -25.67 -31.61
C ALA A 459 -0.98 -26.78 -32.46
N VAL A 460 -2.25 -26.62 -32.85
CA VAL A 460 -2.92 -27.56 -33.78
C VAL A 460 -2.29 -27.52 -35.16
N GLU A 461 -1.85 -26.35 -35.65
CA GLU A 461 -1.12 -26.26 -36.91
C GLU A 461 0.25 -26.97 -36.85
N SER A 462 1.01 -26.76 -35.76
CA SER A 462 2.27 -27.46 -35.50
C SER A 462 2.08 -28.98 -35.42
N PHE A 463 1.01 -29.44 -34.77
CA PHE A 463 0.64 -30.85 -34.70
C PHE A 463 0.34 -31.45 -36.09
N LEU A 464 -0.57 -30.84 -36.86
CA LEU A 464 -0.99 -31.40 -38.14
C LEU A 464 0.14 -31.43 -39.18
N ARG A 465 1.07 -30.46 -39.12
CA ARG A 465 2.30 -30.44 -39.95
C ARG A 465 3.22 -31.64 -39.69
N GLN A 466 3.29 -32.19 -38.47
CA GLN A 466 4.15 -33.33 -38.14
C GLN A 466 3.75 -34.64 -38.83
N PHE A 467 2.54 -34.70 -39.40
CA PHE A 467 2.01 -35.84 -40.16
C PHE A 467 2.01 -35.63 -41.68
N ASN A 468 2.41 -34.45 -42.14
CA ASN A 468 2.42 -34.07 -43.57
C ASN A 468 3.76 -34.40 -44.25
N ASP A 469 4.32 -35.57 -43.92
CA ASP A 469 5.60 -36.09 -44.43
C ASP A 469 5.34 -37.40 -45.17
N ALA A 470 5.65 -37.44 -46.47
CA ALA A 470 5.41 -38.60 -47.33
C ALA A 470 6.21 -39.85 -46.89
N SER A 471 7.33 -39.66 -46.17
CA SER A 471 8.22 -40.73 -45.72
C SER A 471 7.74 -41.46 -44.46
N LEU A 472 6.72 -40.95 -43.76
CA LEU A 472 6.19 -41.56 -42.53
C LEU A 472 5.74 -43.00 -42.71
N THR A 473 6.21 -43.89 -41.83
CA THR A 473 5.74 -45.27 -41.70
C THR A 473 4.64 -45.38 -40.66
N GLU A 474 3.86 -46.46 -40.67
CA GLU A 474 2.80 -46.69 -39.67
C GLU A 474 3.39 -46.77 -38.24
N SER A 475 4.57 -47.37 -38.06
CA SER A 475 5.26 -47.43 -36.77
C SER A 475 5.74 -46.06 -36.27
N THR A 476 6.41 -45.28 -37.12
CA THR A 476 6.94 -43.96 -36.73
C THR A 476 5.83 -42.94 -36.46
N ALA A 477 4.68 -43.07 -37.13
CA ALA A 477 3.50 -42.28 -36.81
C ALA A 477 2.92 -42.60 -35.41
N ILE A 478 2.96 -43.87 -34.98
CA ILE A 478 2.53 -44.27 -33.63
C ILE A 478 3.47 -43.73 -32.55
N GLU A 479 4.79 -43.85 -32.76
CA GLU A 479 5.79 -43.35 -31.80
C GLU A 479 5.70 -41.83 -31.65
N ARG A 480 5.63 -41.08 -32.77
CA ARG A 480 5.37 -39.63 -32.73
C ARG A 480 4.07 -39.28 -32.00
N ILE A 481 3.04 -40.14 -32.04
CA ILE A 481 1.80 -39.89 -31.30
C ILE A 481 1.95 -40.17 -29.79
N LYS A 482 2.83 -41.11 -29.38
CA LYS A 482 3.07 -41.46 -27.97
C LYS A 482 3.96 -40.45 -27.23
N ASP A 483 4.97 -39.90 -27.92
CA ASP A 483 6.01 -39.07 -27.29
C ASP A 483 5.64 -37.58 -27.15
N MET A 484 4.39 -37.19 -27.46
CA MET A 484 3.96 -35.78 -27.42
C MET A 484 3.60 -35.29 -26.02
N GLN A 485 4.27 -34.21 -25.61
CA GLN A 485 4.00 -33.47 -24.36
C GLN A 485 2.59 -32.82 -24.28
N ASN A 486 1.87 -32.72 -25.41
CA ASN A 486 0.59 -31.99 -25.53
C ASN A 486 -0.56 -32.86 -26.10
N ILE A 487 -0.50 -34.19 -25.95
CA ILE A 487 -1.53 -35.10 -26.48
C ILE A 487 -2.94 -34.82 -25.93
N ASP A 488 -3.05 -34.32 -24.70
CA ASP A 488 -4.32 -34.02 -24.05
C ASP A 488 -5.06 -32.87 -24.74
N LEU A 489 -4.37 -31.77 -25.09
CA LEU A 489 -4.93 -30.65 -25.87
C LEU A 489 -5.47 -31.12 -27.23
N MET A 490 -4.81 -32.08 -27.86
CA MET A 490 -5.28 -32.67 -29.11
C MET A 490 -6.51 -33.56 -28.91
N ARG A 491 -6.57 -34.30 -27.80
CA ARG A 491 -7.76 -35.10 -27.43
C ARG A 491 -8.96 -34.20 -27.17
N ASP A 492 -8.76 -33.08 -26.48
CA ASP A 492 -9.81 -32.10 -26.21
C ASP A 492 -10.31 -31.47 -27.51
N PHE A 493 -9.40 -31.01 -28.38
CA PHE A 493 -9.75 -30.49 -29.71
C PHE A 493 -10.56 -31.48 -30.55
N THR A 494 -10.13 -32.75 -30.64
CA THR A 494 -10.85 -33.75 -31.44
C THR A 494 -12.14 -34.22 -30.78
N SER A 495 -12.24 -34.18 -29.44
CA SER A 495 -13.49 -34.48 -28.72
C SER A 495 -14.59 -33.45 -29.03
N GLY A 496 -14.21 -32.20 -29.28
CA GLY A 496 -15.13 -31.16 -29.73
C GLY A 496 -15.85 -31.52 -31.03
N PHE A 497 -15.18 -32.16 -31.99
CA PHE A 497 -15.84 -32.67 -33.20
C PHE A 497 -16.82 -33.81 -32.94
N GLN A 498 -16.60 -34.63 -31.90
CA GLN A 498 -17.55 -35.67 -31.48
C GLN A 498 -18.82 -35.06 -30.87
N LYS A 499 -18.65 -34.05 -30.00
CA LYS A 499 -19.76 -33.21 -29.51
C LYS A 499 -20.49 -32.56 -30.68
N LEU A 500 -19.78 -32.01 -31.67
CA LEU A 500 -20.37 -31.32 -32.82
C LEU A 500 -21.24 -32.27 -33.64
N LYS A 501 -20.77 -33.51 -33.87
CA LYS A 501 -21.56 -34.57 -34.52
C LYS A 501 -22.87 -34.86 -33.77
N ALA A 502 -22.82 -34.93 -32.44
CA ALA A 502 -24.00 -35.15 -31.60
C ALA A 502 -24.98 -33.96 -31.68
N SER A 503 -24.48 -32.72 -31.54
CA SER A 503 -25.28 -31.50 -31.63
C SER A 503 -25.91 -31.30 -33.03
N LYS A 504 -25.16 -31.51 -34.12
CA LYS A 504 -25.68 -31.51 -35.50
C LYS A 504 -26.81 -32.54 -35.67
N LYS A 505 -26.64 -33.76 -35.15
CA LYS A 505 -27.66 -34.82 -35.22
C LYS A 505 -28.90 -34.49 -34.39
N SER A 506 -28.73 -33.90 -33.20
CA SER A 506 -29.83 -33.46 -32.34
C SER A 506 -30.67 -32.39 -33.03
N LEU A 507 -30.02 -31.37 -33.60
CA LEU A 507 -30.69 -30.32 -34.38
C LEU A 507 -31.42 -30.88 -35.62
N SER A 508 -30.78 -31.77 -36.38
CA SER A 508 -31.38 -32.41 -37.56
C SER A 508 -32.63 -33.23 -37.21
N ASN A 509 -32.57 -34.03 -36.13
CA ASN A 509 -33.73 -34.77 -35.62
C ASN A 509 -34.88 -33.82 -35.25
N TYR A 510 -34.59 -32.72 -34.55
CA TYR A 510 -35.60 -31.75 -34.13
C TYR A 510 -36.24 -31.03 -35.33
N LEU A 511 -35.45 -30.65 -36.34
CA LEU A 511 -35.95 -30.06 -37.59
C LEU A 511 -36.87 -31.03 -38.35
N ASP A 512 -36.52 -32.32 -38.43
CA ASP A 512 -37.39 -33.34 -39.04
C ASP A 512 -38.64 -33.64 -38.20
N GLU A 513 -38.62 -33.50 -36.87
CA GLU A 513 -39.83 -33.53 -36.04
C GLU A 513 -40.73 -32.31 -36.27
N MET A 514 -40.17 -31.10 -36.32
CA MET A 514 -40.93 -29.88 -36.60
C MET A 514 -41.70 -29.99 -37.93
N ARG A 515 -41.07 -30.51 -38.98
CA ARG A 515 -41.69 -30.71 -40.31
C ARG A 515 -42.86 -31.69 -40.29
N LYS A 516 -42.84 -32.70 -39.41
CA LYS A 516 -43.90 -33.72 -39.31
C LYS A 516 -45.15 -33.21 -38.62
N ARG A 517 -45.12 -32.07 -37.93
CA ARG A 517 -46.25 -31.48 -37.18
C ARG A 517 -47.12 -30.64 -38.13
N PRO A 518 -48.34 -31.08 -38.55
CA PRO A 518 -49.13 -30.38 -39.58
C PRO A 518 -49.62 -28.99 -39.15
N THR A 519 -49.70 -28.76 -37.84
CA THR A 519 -50.18 -27.51 -37.22
C THR A 519 -49.20 -26.34 -37.36
N SER A 520 -47.90 -26.61 -37.52
CA SER A 520 -46.83 -25.60 -37.43
C SER A 520 -46.88 -24.53 -38.52
N LYS A 521 -47.13 -24.90 -39.79
CA LYS A 521 -47.25 -23.96 -40.92
C LYS A 521 -48.44 -23.01 -40.76
N ASN A 522 -49.62 -23.54 -40.42
CA ASN A 522 -50.81 -22.72 -40.18
C ASN A 522 -50.63 -21.82 -38.95
N LEU A 523 -49.89 -22.28 -37.92
CA LEU A 523 -49.59 -21.46 -36.75
C LEU A 523 -48.65 -20.28 -37.05
N VAL A 524 -47.66 -20.42 -37.94
CA VAL A 524 -46.84 -19.27 -38.36
C VAL A 524 -47.67 -18.28 -39.17
N THR A 525 -48.53 -18.75 -40.07
CA THR A 525 -49.48 -17.88 -40.80
C THR A 525 -50.48 -17.21 -39.85
N ASN A 526 -50.93 -17.91 -38.80
CA ASN A 526 -51.81 -17.36 -37.78
C ASN A 526 -51.08 -16.35 -36.88
N LEU A 527 -49.85 -16.64 -36.43
CA LEU A 527 -48.98 -15.71 -35.69
C LEU A 527 -48.78 -14.41 -36.46
N ILE A 528 -48.32 -14.51 -37.71
CA ILE A 528 -48.10 -13.37 -38.60
C ILE A 528 -49.42 -12.65 -38.88
N SER A 529 -50.53 -13.36 -39.14
CA SER A 529 -51.80 -12.71 -39.42
C SER A 529 -52.47 -12.10 -38.19
N THR A 530 -52.31 -12.64 -36.98
CA THR A 530 -52.79 -12.02 -35.74
C THR A 530 -51.95 -10.79 -35.38
N LEU A 531 -50.62 -10.84 -35.57
CA LEU A 531 -49.75 -9.64 -35.45
C LEU A 531 -50.07 -8.57 -36.51
N ARG A 532 -50.35 -8.97 -37.77
CA ARG A 532 -50.73 -8.05 -38.86
C ARG A 532 -52.18 -7.53 -38.78
N LYS A 533 -53.12 -8.29 -38.21
CA LYS A 533 -54.54 -7.91 -38.04
C LYS A 533 -54.84 -7.23 -36.71
N SER A 534 -53.95 -7.34 -35.72
CA SER A 534 -54.16 -6.71 -34.41
C SER A 534 -54.24 -5.19 -34.56
N PRO A 535 -55.33 -4.54 -34.10
CA PRO A 535 -55.43 -3.08 -34.05
C PRO A 535 -54.30 -2.41 -33.28
N LEU A 536 -53.59 -3.16 -32.41
CA LEU A 536 -52.39 -2.71 -31.71
C LEU A 536 -51.32 -2.13 -32.65
N LYS A 537 -51.00 -2.81 -33.77
CA LYS A 537 -49.97 -2.32 -34.70
C LYS A 537 -50.40 -1.01 -35.35
N SER A 538 -51.63 -0.96 -35.86
CA SER A 538 -52.19 0.25 -36.49
C SER A 538 -52.30 1.42 -35.50
N ASN A 539 -52.66 1.17 -34.24
CA ASN A 539 -52.66 2.17 -33.18
C ASN A 539 -51.24 2.71 -32.91
N LEU A 540 -50.25 1.84 -32.74
CA LEU A 540 -48.86 2.24 -32.48
C LEU A 540 -48.26 3.00 -33.67
N GLU A 541 -48.61 2.63 -34.91
CA GLU A 541 -48.23 3.39 -36.12
C GLU A 541 -48.91 4.76 -36.20
N ALA A 542 -50.22 4.85 -35.88
CA ALA A 542 -50.95 6.11 -35.84
C ALA A 542 -50.43 7.07 -34.76
N LEU A 543 -49.98 6.51 -33.63
CA LEU A 543 -49.31 7.26 -32.55
C LEU A 543 -47.87 7.64 -32.92
N LYS A 544 -47.08 6.75 -33.55
CA LYS A 544 -45.75 7.05 -34.12
C LYS A 544 -45.83 8.23 -35.10
N ALA A 545 -46.88 8.29 -35.92
CA ALA A 545 -47.12 9.38 -36.85
C ALA A 545 -47.40 10.75 -36.20
N GLN A 546 -47.64 10.81 -34.88
CA GLN A 546 -47.76 12.09 -34.15
C GLN A 546 -46.41 12.69 -33.75
N GLY A 547 -45.31 11.94 -33.88
CA GLY A 547 -43.95 12.40 -33.54
C GLY A 547 -43.88 12.93 -32.11
N ASP A 548 -43.34 14.15 -31.97
CA ASP A 548 -43.13 14.81 -30.68
C ASP A 548 -44.40 15.07 -29.85
N LYS A 549 -45.59 14.89 -30.43
CA LYS A 549 -46.87 15.02 -29.71
C LYS A 549 -47.27 13.76 -28.94
N PHE A 550 -46.59 12.62 -29.13
CA PHE A 550 -46.85 11.41 -28.35
C PHE A 550 -45.55 10.87 -27.72
N GLN A 551 -45.29 11.28 -26.48
CA GLN A 551 -44.06 10.94 -25.76
C GLN A 551 -44.36 10.19 -24.43
N PRO A 552 -44.82 8.94 -24.48
CA PRO A 552 -45.08 8.13 -23.27
C PRO A 552 -43.84 7.98 -22.37
N GLN A 553 -42.62 7.95 -22.96
CA GLN A 553 -41.37 7.98 -22.21
C GLN A 553 -41.22 9.23 -21.35
N LYS A 554 -41.59 10.40 -21.88
CA LYS A 554 -41.47 11.67 -21.14
C LYS A 554 -42.46 11.76 -19.99
N VAL A 555 -43.68 11.24 -20.21
CA VAL A 555 -44.68 11.08 -19.14
C VAL A 555 -44.18 10.10 -18.06
N LEU A 556 -43.52 9.00 -18.43
CA LEU A 556 -42.92 8.07 -17.47
C LEU A 556 -41.75 8.70 -16.67
N GLU A 557 -40.96 9.58 -17.27
CA GLU A 557 -39.96 10.40 -16.57
C GLU A 557 -40.63 11.36 -15.55
N MET A 558 -41.70 12.05 -15.93
CA MET A 558 -42.47 12.93 -15.03
C MET A 558 -43.08 12.16 -13.84
N LEU A 559 -43.58 10.95 -14.08
CA LEU A 559 -44.10 10.05 -13.05
C LEU A 559 -42.98 9.63 -12.07
N THR A 560 -41.85 9.17 -12.61
CA THR A 560 -40.68 8.74 -11.83
C THR A 560 -40.13 9.90 -11.01
N PHE A 561 -40.10 11.11 -11.60
CA PHE A 561 -39.70 12.34 -10.92
C PHE A 561 -40.60 12.65 -9.73
N SER A 562 -41.91 12.63 -9.95
CA SER A 562 -42.88 12.87 -8.88
C SER A 562 -42.78 11.85 -7.74
N LYS A 563 -42.60 10.56 -8.07
CA LYS A 563 -42.37 9.51 -7.06
C LYS A 563 -41.06 9.70 -6.29
N ASN A 564 -40.00 10.18 -6.94
CA ASN A 564 -38.72 10.45 -6.28
C ASN A 564 -38.76 11.71 -5.39
N VAL A 565 -39.47 12.77 -5.80
CA VAL A 565 -39.75 13.92 -4.93
C VAL A 565 -40.61 13.49 -3.73
N TYR A 566 -41.64 12.67 -3.92
CA TYR A 566 -42.45 12.14 -2.82
C TYR A 566 -41.63 11.34 -1.80
N LYS A 567 -40.69 10.50 -2.26
CA LYS A 567 -39.76 9.77 -1.37
C LYS A 567 -38.88 10.69 -0.52
N MET A 568 -38.62 11.93 -0.94
CA MET A 568 -37.88 12.90 -0.11
C MET A 568 -38.67 13.35 1.13
N ALA A 569 -39.99 13.18 1.14
CA ALA A 569 -40.85 13.55 2.26
C ALA A 569 -40.79 12.55 3.44
N ASP A 570 -39.96 11.51 3.36
CA ASP A 570 -39.66 10.66 4.52
C ASP A 570 -38.90 11.46 5.59
N LYS A 571 -39.60 11.68 6.71
CA LYS A 571 -39.09 12.42 7.87
C LYS A 571 -37.86 11.73 8.47
N THR A 572 -37.75 10.40 8.41
CA THR A 572 -36.63 9.66 9.00
C THR A 572 -35.34 9.90 8.21
N SER A 573 -35.40 9.75 6.88
CA SER A 573 -34.27 10.02 5.98
C SER A 573 -33.82 11.48 6.03
N TYR A 574 -34.76 12.43 6.08
CA TYR A 574 -34.46 13.84 6.27
C TYR A 574 -33.74 14.13 7.59
N GLN A 575 -34.27 13.65 8.73
CA GLN A 575 -33.67 13.93 10.04
C GLN A 575 -32.28 13.28 10.19
N ASN A 576 -32.10 12.05 9.71
CA ASN A 576 -30.79 11.40 9.70
C ASN A 576 -29.78 12.16 8.83
N THR A 577 -30.20 12.66 7.66
CA THR A 577 -29.34 13.46 6.78
C THR A 577 -28.99 14.82 7.39
N LYS A 578 -29.98 15.53 7.97
CA LYS A 578 -29.77 16.80 8.66
C LYS A 578 -28.79 16.65 9.82
N SER A 579 -29.04 15.68 10.70
CA SER A 579 -28.16 15.36 11.83
C SER A 579 -26.72 15.04 11.39
N PHE A 580 -26.57 14.23 10.34
CA PHE A 580 -25.26 13.93 9.76
C PHE A 580 -24.53 15.18 9.25
N LEU A 581 -25.20 16.05 8.47
CA LEU A 581 -24.61 17.28 7.95
C LEU A 581 -24.25 18.28 9.07
N GLU A 582 -25.06 18.38 10.13
CA GLU A 582 -24.76 19.22 11.30
C GLU A 582 -23.54 18.72 12.09
N ILE A 583 -23.35 17.41 12.23
CA ILE A 583 -22.16 16.82 12.85
C ILE A 583 -20.93 17.06 11.97
N PHE A 584 -21.08 16.91 10.65
CA PHE A 584 -20.03 17.19 9.68
C PHE A 584 -19.60 18.67 9.70
N GLU A 585 -20.55 19.61 9.80
CA GLU A 585 -20.26 21.04 9.97
C GLU A 585 -19.48 21.34 11.25
N LYS A 586 -19.91 20.76 12.38
CA LYS A 586 -19.22 20.90 13.69
C LYS A 586 -17.79 20.36 13.62
N MET A 587 -17.60 19.19 13.01
CA MET A 587 -16.29 18.57 12.79
C MET A 587 -15.36 19.50 11.99
N ARG A 588 -15.84 19.96 10.83
CA ARG A 588 -15.09 20.86 9.94
C ARG A 588 -14.71 22.17 10.65
N LYS A 589 -15.62 22.73 11.46
CA LYS A 589 -15.38 23.96 12.23
C LYS A 589 -14.30 23.79 13.29
N GLU A 590 -14.31 22.70 14.07
CA GLU A 590 -13.26 22.43 15.05
C GLU A 590 -11.91 22.16 14.37
N LEU A 591 -11.89 21.47 13.21
CA LEU A 591 -10.66 21.22 12.45
C LEU A 591 -10.02 22.52 11.97
N LEU A 592 -10.79 23.37 11.28
CA LEU A 592 -10.29 24.68 10.81
C LEU A 592 -9.93 25.59 11.99
N GLY A 593 -10.65 25.52 13.11
CA GLY A 593 -10.34 26.23 14.35
C GLY A 593 -9.10 25.70 15.10
N ALA A 594 -8.65 24.48 14.83
CA ALA A 594 -7.37 23.94 15.27
C ALA A 594 -6.23 24.36 14.33
N GLU A 595 -6.44 24.28 13.00
CA GLU A 595 -5.47 24.76 12.01
C GLU A 595 -5.13 26.24 12.19
N GLN A 596 -6.15 27.09 12.32
CA GLN A 596 -5.94 28.53 12.49
C GLN A 596 -5.22 28.85 13.80
N TYR A 597 -5.57 28.14 14.88
CA TYR A 597 -4.91 28.34 16.17
C TYR A 597 -3.41 28.09 16.09
N VAL A 598 -2.96 27.04 15.40
CA VAL A 598 -1.52 26.75 15.24
C VAL A 598 -0.83 27.75 14.31
N LYS A 599 -1.49 28.18 13.23
CA LYS A 599 -0.98 29.24 12.34
C LYS A 599 -0.73 30.56 13.10
N ASP A 600 -1.50 30.83 14.15
CA ASP A 600 -1.31 31.99 15.01
C ASP A 600 -0.16 31.87 16.03
N ILE A 601 0.40 30.67 16.28
CA ILE A 601 1.42 30.46 17.34
C ILE A 601 2.69 31.25 17.04
N GLY A 602 3.31 31.03 15.87
CA GLY A 602 4.54 31.74 15.48
C GLY A 602 4.43 33.28 15.56
N PRO A 603 3.43 33.92 14.92
CA PRO A 603 3.25 35.37 14.98
C PRO A 603 3.01 35.93 16.39
N LYS A 604 2.33 35.19 17.28
CA LYS A 604 2.17 35.59 18.70
C LYS A 604 3.49 35.48 19.44
N TYR A 605 4.20 34.37 19.24
CA TYR A 605 5.48 34.09 19.85
C TYR A 605 6.56 35.12 19.46
N GLU A 606 6.66 35.47 18.16
CA GLU A 606 7.54 36.54 17.64
C GLU A 606 7.28 37.90 18.33
N LYS A 607 6.00 38.22 18.61
CA LYS A 607 5.59 39.45 19.29
C LYS A 607 5.90 39.44 20.80
N GLU A 608 5.83 38.28 21.43
CA GLU A 608 6.06 38.10 22.87
C GLU A 608 7.56 38.03 23.22
N HIS A 609 8.44 37.63 22.29
CA HIS A 609 9.86 37.32 22.52
C HIS A 609 10.86 38.18 21.73
N SER A 610 10.50 39.42 21.40
CA SER A 610 11.30 40.31 20.54
C SER A 610 12.77 40.46 21.00
N GLY A 611 13.69 39.83 20.26
CA GLY A 611 15.14 39.90 20.50
C GLY A 611 15.73 38.82 21.41
N LYS A 612 15.00 37.75 21.76
CA LYS A 612 15.50 36.66 22.64
C LYS A 612 15.23 35.23 22.14
N MET A 613 15.23 35.00 20.83
CA MET A 613 14.98 33.66 20.27
C MET A 613 15.99 32.60 20.76
N ASP A 614 17.27 32.97 20.84
CA ASP A 614 18.39 32.07 21.20
C ASP A 614 18.35 31.58 22.67
N GLN A 615 17.50 32.18 23.52
CA GLN A 615 17.37 31.81 24.93
C GLN A 615 16.25 30.79 25.19
N ASN A 616 15.36 30.52 24.23
CA ASN A 616 14.15 29.74 24.49
C ASN A 616 14.41 28.22 24.52
N PRO A 617 14.00 27.49 25.58
CA PRO A 617 14.26 26.05 25.70
C PRO A 617 13.63 25.21 24.56
N ILE A 618 12.54 25.65 23.93
CA ILE A 618 11.89 24.92 22.83
C ILE A 618 12.71 24.96 21.53
N LEU A 619 13.50 26.01 21.35
CA LEU A 619 14.30 26.24 20.14
C LEU A 619 15.75 25.73 20.27
N LYS A 620 16.19 25.35 21.47
CA LYS A 620 17.51 24.76 21.75
C LYS A 620 17.65 23.29 21.32
N LEU A 621 16.55 22.59 21.10
CA LEU A 621 16.60 21.18 20.71
C LEU A 621 17.04 21.06 19.24
N GLU A 622 18.24 20.52 19.00
CA GLU A 622 18.74 20.26 17.65
C GLU A 622 17.89 19.19 16.92
N ASN A 623 17.68 19.39 15.62
CA ASN A 623 16.92 18.50 14.71
C ASN A 623 15.65 17.87 15.33
N PRO A 624 14.74 18.69 15.92
CA PRO A 624 13.76 18.20 16.88
C PRO A 624 12.73 17.25 16.26
N LEU A 625 12.40 17.42 14.98
CA LEU A 625 11.49 16.53 14.24
C LEU A 625 12.09 15.14 14.01
N GLU A 626 13.39 15.07 13.71
CA GLU A 626 14.11 13.81 13.47
C GLU A 626 14.27 13.03 14.77
N MET A 627 14.61 13.71 15.87
CA MET A 627 14.68 13.12 17.20
C MET A 627 13.31 12.57 17.66
N ALA A 628 12.24 13.36 17.49
CA ALA A 628 10.88 12.90 17.82
C ALA A 628 10.42 11.72 16.95
N LEU A 629 10.81 11.68 15.67
CA LEU A 629 10.55 10.56 14.76
C LEU A 629 11.28 9.29 15.21
N SER A 630 12.58 9.39 15.50
CA SER A 630 13.42 8.26 15.93
C SER A 630 12.93 7.66 17.25
N LEU A 631 12.71 8.50 18.26
CA LEU A 631 12.13 8.08 19.55
C LEU A 631 10.73 7.49 19.38
N GLY A 632 9.88 8.12 18.55
CA GLY A 632 8.53 7.64 18.26
C GLY A 632 8.51 6.25 17.61
N LYS A 633 9.37 6.02 16.60
CA LYS A 633 9.52 4.71 15.94
C LYS A 633 10.03 3.64 16.91
N GLY A 634 11.09 3.91 17.68
CA GLY A 634 11.59 2.95 18.68
C GLY A 634 10.59 2.66 19.80
N MET A 635 9.85 3.68 20.28
CA MET A 635 8.78 3.48 21.26
C MET A 635 7.60 2.70 20.71
N LYS A 636 7.22 2.87 19.43
CA LYS A 636 6.18 2.03 18.81
C LYS A 636 6.55 0.54 18.92
N VAL A 637 7.75 0.18 18.47
CA VAL A 637 8.27 -1.19 18.50
C VAL A 637 8.33 -1.76 19.93
N LEU A 638 8.84 -0.97 20.89
CA LEU A 638 8.87 -1.38 22.30
C LEU A 638 7.46 -1.54 22.90
N GLY A 639 6.52 -0.69 22.49
CA GLY A 639 5.10 -0.77 22.86
C GLY A 639 4.42 -2.02 22.30
N ASP A 640 4.73 -2.39 21.06
CA ASP A 640 4.23 -3.62 20.43
C ASP A 640 4.80 -4.89 21.11
N MET A 641 6.05 -4.88 21.57
CA MET A 641 6.60 -5.95 22.43
C MET A 641 5.87 -6.03 23.79
N VAL A 642 5.56 -4.90 24.42
CA VAL A 642 4.74 -4.87 25.66
C VAL A 642 3.33 -5.38 25.40
N LYS A 643 2.75 -5.13 24.21
CA LYS A 643 1.46 -5.68 23.77
C LYS A 643 1.56 -7.20 23.56
N ALA A 644 2.61 -7.70 22.92
CA ALA A 644 2.85 -9.14 22.74
C ALA A 644 2.98 -9.88 24.09
N ILE A 645 3.71 -9.32 25.08
CA ILE A 645 3.76 -9.87 26.45
C ILE A 645 2.37 -9.94 27.08
N ARG A 646 1.52 -8.92 26.88
CA ARG A 646 0.12 -8.90 27.37
C ARG A 646 -0.72 -10.01 26.72
N TYR A 647 -0.46 -10.33 25.45
CA TYR A 647 -1.15 -11.36 24.67
C TYR A 647 -0.52 -12.77 24.80
N LYS A 648 0.51 -12.95 25.64
CA LYS A 648 1.21 -14.22 25.89
C LYS A 648 0.31 -15.44 26.14
N ARG A 649 -0.85 -15.26 26.77
CA ARG A 649 -1.85 -16.35 26.95
C ARG A 649 -2.55 -16.74 25.65
N ARG A 650 -2.86 -15.77 24.78
CA ARG A 650 -3.47 -15.96 23.46
C ARG A 650 -2.50 -16.62 22.49
N LEU A 651 -1.23 -16.17 22.50
CA LEU A 651 -0.12 -16.78 21.77
C LEU A 651 0.10 -18.25 22.20
N ARG A 652 0.15 -18.53 23.51
CA ARG A 652 0.26 -19.91 24.04
C ARG A 652 -0.95 -20.81 23.70
N ARG A 653 -2.16 -20.25 23.54
CA ARG A 653 -3.31 -21.03 23.05
C ARG A 653 -3.11 -21.42 21.58
N ALA A 654 -2.67 -20.48 20.74
CA ALA A 654 -2.44 -20.74 19.31
C ALA A 654 -1.42 -21.86 19.05
N MET A 655 -0.41 -21.99 19.90
CA MET A 655 0.59 -23.09 19.86
C MET A 655 0.04 -24.51 20.13
N ASN A 656 -1.20 -24.63 20.61
CA ASN A 656 -1.77 -25.90 21.08
C ASN A 656 -3.17 -26.16 20.48
N TYR A 657 -3.44 -25.65 19.27
CA TYR A 657 -4.66 -25.98 18.53
C TYR A 657 -4.64 -27.41 17.97
N SER A 658 -5.84 -27.92 17.68
CA SER A 658 -6.01 -29.30 17.21
C SER A 658 -5.45 -29.49 15.80
N GLU A 659 -5.20 -30.75 15.44
CA GLU A 659 -4.77 -31.12 14.10
C GLU A 659 -5.76 -30.69 13.01
N GLY A 660 -7.07 -30.70 13.31
CA GLY A 660 -8.11 -30.22 12.39
C GLY A 660 -7.99 -28.73 12.06
N VAL A 661 -7.76 -27.87 13.06
CA VAL A 661 -7.51 -26.43 12.87
C VAL A 661 -6.20 -26.22 12.10
N THR A 662 -5.15 -26.95 12.48
CA THR A 662 -3.82 -26.86 11.87
C THR A 662 -3.85 -27.25 10.39
N LYS A 663 -4.54 -28.34 10.06
CA LYS A 663 -4.77 -28.78 8.67
C LYS A 663 -5.63 -27.80 7.90
N LYS A 664 -6.70 -27.26 8.49
CA LYS A 664 -7.53 -26.22 7.85
C LYS A 664 -6.68 -25.01 7.43
N ILE A 665 -5.79 -24.54 8.30
CA ILE A 665 -4.88 -23.42 8.00
C ILE A 665 -3.90 -23.80 6.87
N ILE A 666 -3.20 -24.93 6.99
CA ILE A 666 -2.17 -25.31 6.01
C ILE A 666 -2.76 -25.61 4.62
N ASP A 667 -3.86 -26.35 4.55
CA ASP A 667 -4.42 -26.78 3.25
C ASP A 667 -5.08 -25.60 2.52
N PHE A 668 -5.85 -24.76 3.22
CA PHE A 668 -6.78 -23.80 2.63
C PHE A 668 -6.38 -22.31 2.72
N ASN A 669 -5.26 -21.93 3.36
CA ASN A 669 -4.82 -20.53 3.27
C ASN A 669 -4.39 -20.21 1.83
N GLU A 670 -4.50 -18.95 1.39
CA GLU A 670 -4.08 -18.56 0.04
C GLU A 670 -2.58 -18.22 -0.01
N HIS A 671 -1.98 -17.84 1.12
CA HIS A 671 -0.59 -17.37 1.19
C HIS A 671 0.38 -18.48 1.57
N ALA A 672 1.37 -18.75 0.70
CA ALA A 672 2.37 -19.79 0.92
C ALA A 672 3.18 -19.60 2.24
N TYR A 673 3.57 -18.37 2.57
CA TYR A 673 4.34 -18.06 3.77
C TYR A 673 3.55 -18.35 5.07
N VAL A 674 2.22 -18.19 5.06
CA VAL A 674 1.36 -18.52 6.21
C VAL A 674 1.34 -20.03 6.43
N LYS A 675 1.28 -20.83 5.36
CA LYS A 675 1.34 -22.31 5.44
C LYS A 675 2.67 -22.78 6.00
N GLU A 676 3.77 -22.19 5.52
CA GLU A 676 5.12 -22.52 5.95
C GLU A 676 5.34 -22.15 7.42
N PHE A 677 4.98 -20.93 7.82
CA PHE A 677 5.00 -20.53 9.23
C PHE A 677 4.15 -21.48 10.08
N TRP A 678 2.93 -21.85 9.64
CA TRP A 678 2.02 -22.62 10.47
C TRP A 678 2.54 -24.03 10.80
N ARG A 679 3.25 -24.66 9.87
CA ARG A 679 3.96 -25.95 10.09
C ARG A 679 4.92 -25.90 11.29
N ASN A 680 5.62 -24.77 11.46
CA ASN A 680 6.62 -24.57 12.52
C ASN A 680 6.16 -23.58 13.62
N SER A 681 4.87 -23.23 13.65
CA SER A 681 4.30 -22.17 14.50
C SER A 681 4.60 -22.35 15.99
N ARG A 682 4.64 -23.60 16.48
CA ARG A 682 4.97 -23.90 17.87
C ARG A 682 6.38 -23.47 18.26
N GLU A 683 7.35 -23.66 17.37
CA GLU A 683 8.74 -23.25 17.58
C GLU A 683 8.87 -21.72 17.46
N SER A 684 8.34 -21.13 16.39
CA SER A 684 8.43 -19.69 16.13
C SER A 684 7.75 -18.85 17.22
N ILE A 685 6.53 -19.21 17.65
CA ILE A 685 5.84 -18.53 18.75
C ILE A 685 6.54 -18.82 20.08
N GLY A 686 7.06 -20.04 20.28
CA GLY A 686 7.81 -20.43 21.47
C GLY A 686 9.06 -19.57 21.69
N LYS A 687 9.89 -19.44 20.65
CA LYS A 687 11.11 -18.63 20.63
C LYS A 687 10.81 -17.16 20.92
N LEU A 688 9.81 -16.57 20.25
CA LEU A 688 9.40 -15.19 20.53
C LEU A 688 9.02 -14.98 22.02
N LEU A 689 8.28 -15.92 22.60
CA LEU A 689 7.88 -15.81 24.01
C LEU A 689 9.07 -15.94 24.99
N GLU A 690 10.11 -16.68 24.63
CA GLU A 690 11.36 -16.78 25.40
C GLU A 690 12.23 -15.52 25.28
N GLU A 691 12.35 -14.96 24.08
CA GLU A 691 13.03 -13.68 23.83
C GLU A 691 12.36 -12.53 24.60
N LEU A 692 11.02 -12.44 24.55
CA LEU A 692 10.26 -11.45 25.32
C LEU A 692 10.36 -11.65 26.84
N ASP A 693 10.41 -12.89 27.33
CA ASP A 693 10.62 -13.17 28.76
C ASP A 693 12.04 -12.78 29.20
N THR A 694 13.04 -12.98 28.34
CA THR A 694 14.43 -12.57 28.58
C THR A 694 14.54 -11.04 28.62
N LEU A 695 13.91 -10.34 27.68
CA LEU A 695 13.82 -8.89 27.65
C LEU A 695 13.12 -8.34 28.92
N ASN A 696 12.03 -8.95 29.36
CA ASN A 696 11.35 -8.54 30.59
C ASN A 696 12.18 -8.81 31.85
N LYS A 697 12.92 -9.93 31.92
CA LYS A 697 13.88 -10.20 33.01
C LYS A 697 15.05 -9.21 33.02
N PHE A 698 15.45 -8.67 31.87
CA PHE A 698 16.43 -7.60 31.80
C PHE A 698 15.82 -6.28 32.32
N ALA A 699 14.60 -5.93 31.87
CA ALA A 699 13.87 -4.76 32.38
C ALA A 699 13.70 -4.78 33.91
N ALA A 700 13.44 -5.96 34.49
CA ALA A 700 13.35 -6.17 35.95
C ALA A 700 14.59 -5.71 36.74
N LYS A 701 15.77 -5.57 36.09
CA LYS A 701 17.02 -5.14 36.74
C LYS A 701 17.27 -3.63 36.68
N ILE A 702 16.64 -2.92 35.74
CA ILE A 702 16.97 -1.53 35.40
C ILE A 702 15.77 -0.57 35.45
N HIS A 703 14.55 -1.05 35.77
CA HIS A 703 13.36 -0.21 35.64
C HIS A 703 13.30 1.00 36.58
N ASP A 704 14.04 1.01 37.69
CA ASP A 704 14.08 2.13 38.65
C ASP A 704 15.39 2.94 38.62
N GLU A 705 16.28 2.63 37.66
CA GLU A 705 17.57 3.29 37.47
C GLU A 705 17.44 4.71 36.86
N SER A 706 18.54 5.26 36.34
CA SER A 706 18.53 6.50 35.55
C SER A 706 17.91 6.29 34.15
N PRO A 707 17.44 7.35 33.45
CA PRO A 707 16.99 7.25 32.06
C PRO A 707 18.06 6.65 31.13
N MET A 708 19.34 6.97 31.38
CA MET A 708 20.49 6.48 30.60
C MET A 708 20.79 5.01 30.83
N GLU A 709 20.39 4.43 31.96
CA GLU A 709 20.47 2.99 32.19
C GLU A 709 19.24 2.29 31.59
N MET A 710 18.06 2.89 31.74
CA MET A 710 16.81 2.41 31.14
C MET A 710 16.86 2.31 29.61
N ARG A 711 17.54 3.25 28.91
CA ARG A 711 17.61 3.23 27.42
C ARG A 711 18.20 1.93 26.87
N LYS A 712 19.09 1.27 27.61
CA LYS A 712 19.70 -0.03 27.23
C LYS A 712 18.67 -1.12 26.97
N ILE A 713 17.43 -0.94 27.42
CA ILE A 713 16.31 -1.83 27.05
C ILE A 713 16.09 -1.88 25.54
N LEU A 714 16.37 -0.81 24.81
CA LEU A 714 16.18 -0.70 23.36
C LEU A 714 17.20 -1.57 22.63
N ASP A 715 18.45 -1.54 23.06
CA ASP A 715 19.52 -2.37 22.49
C ASP A 715 19.38 -3.87 22.85
N GLN A 716 18.71 -4.20 23.96
CA GLN A 716 18.28 -5.58 24.21
C GLN A 716 17.02 -5.94 23.41
N ALA A 717 16.08 -5.01 23.23
CA ALA A 717 14.86 -5.22 22.45
C ALA A 717 15.19 -5.52 20.97
N ALA A 718 16.24 -4.88 20.42
CA ALA A 718 16.71 -5.15 19.06
C ALA A 718 17.12 -6.61 18.81
N LYS A 719 17.39 -7.39 19.88
CA LYS A 719 17.74 -8.83 19.77
C LYS A 719 16.53 -9.74 19.63
N VAL A 720 15.32 -9.24 19.89
CA VAL A 720 14.07 -9.98 19.65
C VAL A 720 13.82 -10.06 18.14
N HIS A 721 13.45 -11.22 17.63
CA HIS A 721 13.20 -11.46 16.20
C HIS A 721 11.73 -11.27 15.85
N GLY A 722 10.87 -12.04 16.52
CA GLY A 722 9.46 -12.15 16.13
C GLY A 722 9.26 -12.77 14.75
N PHE A 723 8.16 -12.41 14.07
CA PHE A 723 7.77 -12.97 12.77
C PHE A 723 6.69 -12.12 12.06
N SER A 724 6.62 -12.23 10.73
CA SER A 724 5.68 -11.50 9.86
C SER A 724 4.20 -11.75 10.17
N ASN A 725 3.33 -10.84 9.74
CA ASN A 725 1.89 -10.89 10.06
C ASN A 725 1.16 -12.07 9.38
N VAL A 726 1.06 -13.17 10.11
CA VAL A 726 0.31 -14.38 9.71
C VAL A 726 -1.09 -14.44 10.32
N PHE A 727 -1.30 -13.84 11.50
CA PHE A 727 -2.52 -14.05 12.28
C PHE A 727 -3.75 -13.37 11.66
N ARG A 728 -3.58 -12.20 11.02
CA ARG A 728 -4.68 -11.54 10.30
C ARG A 728 -5.17 -12.39 9.13
N MET A 729 -4.26 -12.95 8.34
CA MET A 729 -4.57 -13.79 7.18
C MET A 729 -5.29 -15.09 7.59
N ILE A 730 -4.94 -15.64 8.76
CA ILE A 730 -5.63 -16.81 9.35
C ILE A 730 -7.02 -16.42 9.87
N ALA A 731 -7.17 -15.24 10.47
CA ALA A 731 -8.46 -14.74 10.93
C ALA A 731 -9.45 -14.56 9.77
N GLU A 732 -9.01 -13.93 8.67
CA GLU A 732 -9.80 -13.73 7.45
C GLU A 732 -10.17 -15.07 6.77
N GLN A 733 -9.24 -16.03 6.75
CA GLN A 733 -9.51 -17.38 6.25
C GLN A 733 -10.60 -18.09 7.09
N LEU A 734 -10.50 -18.01 8.42
CA LEU A 734 -11.42 -18.71 9.34
C LEU A 734 -12.72 -17.93 9.63
N SER A 735 -12.83 -16.65 9.29
CA SER A 735 -14.08 -15.88 9.43
C SER A 735 -15.18 -16.36 8.50
N HIS A 736 -14.82 -17.07 7.43
CA HIS A 736 -15.73 -17.72 6.49
C HIS A 736 -16.12 -19.15 6.93
N ASP A 737 -15.60 -19.65 8.05
CA ASP A 737 -15.80 -21.02 8.55
C ASP A 737 -16.29 -21.03 10.01
N ASN A 738 -17.60 -21.23 10.17
CA ASN A 738 -18.25 -21.29 11.48
C ASN A 738 -17.85 -22.50 12.35
N THR A 739 -16.97 -23.39 11.88
CA THR A 739 -16.53 -24.59 12.62
C THR A 739 -15.59 -24.25 13.80
N TYR A 740 -14.84 -23.14 13.73
CA TYR A 740 -13.78 -22.81 14.70
C TYR A 740 -13.91 -21.42 15.36
N PRO A 741 -15.08 -21.04 15.92
CA PRO A 741 -15.36 -19.67 16.35
C PRO A 741 -14.48 -19.18 17.52
N ARG A 742 -13.97 -20.09 18.36
CA ARG A 742 -13.06 -19.76 19.48
C ARG A 742 -11.65 -19.44 18.98
N GLU A 743 -11.22 -20.15 17.93
CA GLU A 743 -9.95 -19.97 17.24
C GLU A 743 -9.96 -18.71 16.38
N THR A 744 -11.00 -18.51 15.55
CA THR A 744 -11.20 -17.30 14.74
C THR A 744 -11.11 -16.05 15.61
N LYS A 745 -11.89 -15.98 16.71
CA LYS A 745 -11.85 -14.87 17.66
C LYS A 745 -10.49 -14.70 18.38
N ASN A 746 -9.64 -15.73 18.42
CA ASN A 746 -8.28 -15.60 18.91
C ASN A 746 -7.33 -15.06 17.84
N PHE A 747 -7.47 -15.51 16.59
CA PHE A 747 -6.69 -15.01 15.46
C PHE A 747 -7.01 -13.56 15.12
N GLU A 748 -8.29 -13.15 15.15
CA GLU A 748 -8.69 -11.74 15.04
C GLU A 748 -7.94 -10.86 16.05
N LYS A 749 -7.92 -11.29 17.32
CA LYS A 749 -7.22 -10.59 18.40
C LYS A 749 -5.70 -10.63 18.25
N LEU A 750 -5.13 -11.73 17.76
CA LEU A 750 -3.69 -11.83 17.51
C LEU A 750 -3.26 -11.05 16.26
N GLY A 751 -4.15 -10.86 15.27
CA GLY A 751 -3.92 -10.00 14.09
C GLY A 751 -3.88 -8.51 14.41
N GLU A 752 -4.25 -8.10 15.62
CA GLU A 752 -4.02 -6.75 16.15
C GLU A 752 -2.56 -6.51 16.56
N LEU A 753 -1.69 -7.53 16.56
CA LEU A 753 -0.29 -7.43 16.98
C LEU A 753 0.61 -7.22 15.78
N GLU A 754 1.48 -6.20 15.84
CA GLU A 754 2.68 -6.19 15.03
C GLU A 754 3.75 -7.03 15.73
N LEU A 755 4.34 -7.97 15.01
CA LEU A 755 5.23 -9.00 15.57
C LEU A 755 6.53 -9.16 14.78
N ASP A 756 6.71 -8.50 13.64
CA ASP A 756 8.01 -8.49 12.97
C ASP A 756 8.93 -7.43 13.57
N PHE A 757 9.54 -7.77 14.71
CA PHE A 757 10.50 -6.90 15.37
C PHE A 757 11.84 -6.83 14.63
N SER A 758 12.14 -7.82 13.80
CA SER A 758 13.41 -7.94 13.08
C SER A 758 13.61 -6.86 12.01
N SER A 759 12.56 -6.53 11.24
CA SER A 759 12.57 -5.45 10.25
C SER A 759 12.63 -4.04 10.86
N HIS A 760 12.39 -3.93 12.18
CA HIS A 760 12.32 -2.65 12.90
C HIS A 760 13.53 -2.38 13.82
N ARG A 761 14.57 -3.23 13.80
CA ARG A 761 15.77 -3.13 14.68
C ARG A 761 16.47 -1.78 14.63
N GLY A 762 16.63 -1.21 13.44
CA GLY A 762 17.27 0.11 13.27
C GLY A 762 16.57 1.22 14.06
N TYR A 763 15.24 1.16 14.21
CA TYR A 763 14.48 2.15 14.97
C TYR A 763 14.72 2.07 16.48
N LEU A 764 15.01 0.88 17.01
CA LEU A 764 15.36 0.71 18.43
C LEU A 764 16.75 1.29 18.72
N HIS A 765 17.73 1.05 17.87
CA HIS A 765 19.07 1.63 18.02
C HIS A 765 19.08 3.16 17.82
N ALA A 766 18.41 3.67 16.78
CA ALA A 766 18.26 5.11 16.56
C ALA A 766 17.60 5.80 17.77
N ALA A 767 16.53 5.22 18.31
CA ALA A 767 15.91 5.72 19.55
C ALA A 767 16.85 5.64 20.76
N SER A 768 17.70 4.60 20.88
CA SER A 768 18.67 4.49 21.97
C SER A 768 19.71 5.61 21.91
N LEU A 769 20.24 5.92 20.72
CA LEU A 769 21.21 7.01 20.50
C LEU A 769 20.60 8.39 20.82
N SER A 770 19.34 8.64 20.43
CA SER A 770 18.65 9.92 20.73
C SER A 770 18.58 10.27 22.23
N PHE A 771 18.75 9.31 23.15
CA PHE A 771 18.80 9.62 24.59
C PHE A 771 20.09 10.33 25.03
N ASP A 772 21.21 10.19 24.30
CA ASP A 772 22.44 10.92 24.61
C ASP A 772 22.28 12.42 24.30
N GLU A 773 21.63 12.75 23.18
CA GLU A 773 21.27 14.12 22.78
C GLU A 773 20.22 14.72 23.73
N LEU A 774 19.16 13.96 24.04
CA LEU A 774 18.14 14.38 25.01
C LEU A 774 18.74 14.69 26.39
N LYS A 775 19.73 13.91 26.84
CA LYS A 775 20.42 14.16 28.11
C LYS A 775 21.10 15.52 28.08
N ASN A 776 21.89 15.81 27.04
CA ASN A 776 22.58 17.08 26.90
C ASN A 776 21.59 18.26 26.86
N TYR A 777 20.49 18.11 26.11
CA TYR A 777 19.41 19.10 26.05
C TYR A 777 18.77 19.37 27.42
N PHE A 778 18.37 18.34 28.15
CA PHE A 778 17.76 18.53 29.48
C PHE A 778 18.77 19.02 30.53
N ASP A 779 20.03 18.60 30.47
CA ASP A 779 21.09 19.13 31.34
C ASP A 779 21.32 20.64 31.10
N GLU A 780 21.19 21.12 29.85
CA GLU A 780 21.27 22.56 29.55
C GLU A 780 20.00 23.32 29.97
N VAL A 781 18.81 22.76 29.70
CA VAL A 781 17.51 23.37 30.07
C VAL A 781 17.32 23.46 31.59
N PHE A 782 17.99 22.60 32.37
CA PHE A 782 17.91 22.59 33.84
C PHE A 782 19.22 22.98 34.56
N ASP A 783 20.24 23.43 33.83
CA ASP A 783 21.55 23.90 34.34
C ASP A 783 22.30 22.91 35.25
N LEU A 784 22.45 21.66 34.80
CA LEU A 784 22.95 20.54 35.61
C LEU A 784 24.48 20.32 35.54
N ASN A 785 25.23 21.22 34.90
CA ASN A 785 26.63 20.99 34.49
C ASN A 785 27.70 21.66 35.39
N HIS A 786 27.63 21.43 36.71
CA HIS A 786 28.66 21.90 37.67
C HIS A 786 29.21 20.77 38.56
N GLU A 787 30.42 20.28 38.23
CA GLU A 787 31.50 19.77 39.13
C GLU A 787 32.33 18.63 38.50
N ARG A 788 33.67 18.75 38.52
CA ARG A 788 34.65 17.64 38.64
C ARG A 788 36.09 18.15 38.79
N HIS A 789 36.72 17.88 39.94
CA HIS A 789 38.14 18.15 40.20
C HIS A 789 39.06 16.98 39.78
N THR A 790 40.33 17.28 39.46
CA THR A 790 41.42 16.26 39.33
C THR A 790 42.74 16.74 39.92
N TYR A 791 43.50 15.81 40.50
CA TYR A 791 44.81 16.06 41.15
C TYR A 791 45.93 16.35 40.14
N GLY A 792 46.93 17.12 40.56
CA GLY A 792 48.12 17.47 39.75
C GLY A 792 48.17 18.92 39.25
N PHE A 793 47.05 19.65 39.35
CA PHE A 793 46.90 21.02 38.81
C PHE A 793 47.07 22.16 39.83
N THR A 794 47.73 21.93 40.98
CA THR A 794 48.08 23.07 41.84
C THR A 794 49.10 23.95 41.12
N GLN A 795 48.83 25.26 41.08
CA GLN A 795 49.59 26.23 40.28
C GLN A 795 51.09 26.25 40.65
N ASN A 796 51.42 25.90 41.91
CA ASN A 796 52.77 25.79 42.42
C ASN A 796 53.49 24.49 41.96
N GLY A 797 52.80 23.34 41.95
CA GLY A 797 53.37 22.07 41.51
C GLY A 797 53.80 22.10 40.04
N ARG A 798 52.95 22.68 39.18
CA ARG A 798 53.25 22.87 37.75
C ARG A 798 54.41 23.85 37.54
N LYS A 799 54.44 24.98 38.26
CA LYS A 799 55.54 25.98 38.17
C LYS A 799 56.91 25.38 38.51
N MET A 800 57.01 24.56 39.56
CA MET A 800 58.28 23.98 39.99
C MET A 800 58.91 23.09 38.89
N TYR A 801 58.12 22.22 38.27
CA TYR A 801 58.62 21.32 37.21
C TYR A 801 58.87 22.02 35.87
N VAL A 802 58.04 23.01 35.51
CA VAL A 802 58.26 23.86 34.33
C VAL A 802 59.64 24.52 34.40
N ASN A 803 60.01 25.09 35.55
CA ASN A 803 61.30 25.76 35.73
C ASN A 803 62.50 24.82 35.53
N ILE A 804 62.42 23.59 36.05
CA ILE A 804 63.50 22.58 35.91
C ILE A 804 63.62 22.11 34.45
N TYR A 805 62.51 21.89 33.75
CA TYR A 805 62.54 21.47 32.36
C TYR A 805 63.05 22.57 31.42
N LEU A 806 62.64 23.83 31.65
CA LEU A 806 63.09 24.97 30.86
C LEU A 806 64.62 25.17 30.95
N PHE A 807 65.20 24.89 32.13
CA PHE A 807 66.64 24.99 32.36
C PHE A 807 67.47 24.00 31.51
N TYR A 808 66.97 22.78 31.28
CA TYR A 808 67.72 21.73 30.56
C TYR A 808 67.29 21.53 29.10
N PHE A 809 66.04 21.83 28.74
CA PHE A 809 65.45 21.48 27.43
C PHE A 809 64.88 22.69 26.66
N GLY A 810 64.94 23.89 27.23
CA GLY A 810 65.03 25.15 26.50
C GLY A 810 63.79 25.69 25.77
N LYS A 811 62.65 24.98 25.72
CA LYS A 811 61.40 25.49 25.09
C LYS A 811 60.14 25.16 25.91
N PRO A 812 59.31 26.16 26.30
CA PRO A 812 58.09 25.93 27.07
C PRO A 812 57.09 24.99 26.38
N GLU A 813 56.94 25.11 25.05
CA GLU A 813 55.94 24.35 24.28
C GLU A 813 56.20 22.81 24.27
N MET A 814 57.37 22.35 24.72
CA MET A 814 57.78 20.94 24.67
C MET A 814 57.63 20.19 26.00
N PHE A 815 57.48 20.91 27.13
CA PHE A 815 57.47 20.33 28.49
C PHE A 815 56.37 19.28 28.67
N GLU A 816 55.14 19.63 28.30
CA GLU A 816 53.93 18.80 28.49
C GLU A 816 53.97 17.50 27.68
N LYS A 817 54.95 17.30 26.79
CA LYS A 817 55.02 16.16 25.87
C LYS A 817 55.99 15.04 26.29
N ARG A 818 56.85 15.20 27.33
CA ARG A 818 58.03 14.30 27.49
C ARG A 818 58.45 13.84 28.89
N TRP A 819 57.90 14.33 30.00
CA TRP A 819 58.59 14.28 31.31
C TRP A 819 58.72 12.91 32.04
N ARG A 820 58.31 11.76 31.45
CA ARG A 820 58.05 10.52 32.21
C ARG A 820 59.03 9.32 32.09
N TYR A 821 60.17 9.39 31.38
CA TYR A 821 61.00 8.18 31.11
C TYR A 821 62.53 8.35 31.20
N SER A 822 63.18 7.61 32.12
CA SER A 822 64.64 7.28 32.17
C SER A 822 64.90 6.26 33.30
N LEU A 823 65.96 5.43 33.40
CA LEU A 823 66.80 4.71 32.41
C LEU A 823 67.70 3.63 33.09
N PHE A 824 67.88 3.65 34.42
CA PHE A 824 69.19 3.44 35.06
C PHE A 824 69.44 2.17 35.94
N LEU A 825 68.58 1.15 35.97
CA LEU A 825 68.55 0.22 37.14
C LEU A 825 68.91 -1.29 36.99
N ASP A 826 69.32 -1.87 35.84
CA ASP A 826 69.61 -3.33 35.77
C ASP A 826 70.63 -3.80 34.70
N ARG A 827 71.88 -4.19 35.08
CA ARG A 827 72.91 -4.83 34.19
C ARG A 827 73.95 -5.68 34.96
N GLN A 828 74.48 -6.72 34.30
CA GLN A 828 75.74 -7.42 34.65
C GLN A 828 76.64 -7.54 33.40
N ASP A 829 77.96 -7.39 33.56
CA ASP A 829 78.97 -7.43 32.47
C ASP A 829 78.60 -6.60 31.22
N GLY A 830 77.95 -5.45 31.44
CA GLY A 830 77.48 -4.56 30.37
C GLY A 830 76.28 -5.07 29.56
N LYS A 831 75.76 -6.26 29.87
CA LYS A 831 74.62 -6.92 29.21
C LYS A 831 73.38 -6.92 30.12
N ASN A 832 72.23 -7.25 29.53
CA ASN A 832 70.97 -7.38 30.27
C ASN A 832 70.33 -8.73 29.97
N SER A 833 70.25 -9.58 31.01
CA SER A 833 69.88 -10.99 30.91
C SER A 833 68.50 -11.24 30.30
N LEU A 834 67.52 -10.38 30.59
CA LEU A 834 66.17 -10.51 30.09
C LEU A 834 66.03 -10.12 28.61
N ILE A 835 66.72 -9.05 28.19
CA ILE A 835 66.70 -8.60 26.79
C ILE A 835 67.40 -9.60 25.88
N ASP A 836 68.55 -10.13 26.29
CA ASP A 836 69.31 -11.05 25.44
C ASP A 836 68.61 -12.43 25.33
N ALA A 837 67.99 -12.95 26.41
CA ALA A 837 67.14 -14.15 26.33
C ALA A 837 65.95 -13.98 25.37
N ALA A 838 65.34 -12.79 25.32
CA ALA A 838 64.27 -12.46 24.37
C ALA A 838 64.77 -12.29 22.92
N ARG A 839 66.06 -12.01 22.71
CA ARG A 839 66.70 -11.94 21.38
C ARG A 839 67.15 -13.30 20.85
N GLU A 840 67.52 -14.20 21.75
CA GLU A 840 67.89 -15.60 21.46
C GLU A 840 66.67 -16.49 21.21
N ILE A 841 65.45 -15.97 21.41
CA ILE A 841 64.18 -16.66 21.17
C ILE A 841 64.03 -17.90 22.08
N ASN A 842 64.57 -17.83 23.31
CA ASN A 842 64.53 -18.92 24.27
C ASN A 842 63.54 -18.60 25.41
N ALA A 843 62.29 -19.02 25.24
CA ALA A 843 61.20 -18.78 26.21
C ALA A 843 61.52 -19.30 27.62
N THR A 844 62.23 -20.42 27.74
CA THR A 844 62.68 -21.00 29.01
C THR A 844 63.64 -20.05 29.74
N ASN A 845 64.63 -19.49 29.03
CA ASN A 845 65.58 -18.53 29.61
C ASN A 845 64.90 -17.20 29.98
N VAL A 846 63.94 -16.73 29.18
CA VAL A 846 63.11 -15.55 29.52
C VAL A 846 62.34 -15.79 30.82
N MET A 847 61.69 -16.94 30.96
CA MET A 847 60.95 -17.32 32.17
C MET A 847 61.86 -17.43 33.40
N ILE A 848 63.08 -17.96 33.25
CA ILE A 848 64.08 -18.02 34.33
C ILE A 848 64.53 -16.62 34.76
N ALA A 849 64.77 -15.71 33.81
CA ALA A 849 65.17 -14.33 34.11
C ALA A 849 64.07 -13.54 34.85
N VAL A 850 62.82 -13.66 34.40
CA VAL A 850 61.65 -13.05 35.05
C VAL A 850 61.45 -13.60 36.47
N LYS A 851 61.49 -14.93 36.66
CA LYS A 851 61.34 -15.56 37.98
C LYS A 851 62.48 -15.23 38.96
N LYS A 852 63.63 -14.76 38.47
CA LYS A 852 64.74 -14.24 39.29
C LYS A 852 64.62 -12.73 39.60
N GLY A 853 63.52 -12.08 39.24
CA GLY A 853 63.22 -10.70 39.61
C GLY A 853 63.82 -9.62 38.70
N ALA A 854 64.28 -9.97 37.49
CA ALA A 854 64.83 -8.98 36.54
C ALA A 854 63.78 -7.93 36.15
N TYR A 855 64.14 -6.63 36.16
CA TYR A 855 63.20 -5.56 35.86
C TYR A 855 62.73 -5.61 34.41
N ILE A 856 61.42 -5.85 34.23
CA ILE A 856 60.86 -6.28 32.95
C ILE A 856 60.86 -5.20 31.84
N ASN A 857 60.97 -3.94 32.26
CA ASN A 857 60.89 -2.75 31.41
C ASN A 857 62.25 -2.06 31.20
N VAL A 858 63.32 -2.79 31.48
CA VAL A 858 64.69 -2.32 31.26
C VAL A 858 64.97 -2.05 29.77
N PHE A 859 65.77 -1.00 29.52
CA PHE A 859 66.18 -0.57 28.19
C PHE A 859 67.62 -0.98 27.88
N ASN A 860 67.86 -1.56 26.69
CA ASN A 860 69.22 -1.70 26.16
C ASN A 860 69.76 -0.36 25.62
N LYS A 861 71.01 -0.35 25.15
CA LYS A 861 71.68 0.84 24.59
C LYS A 861 71.02 1.46 23.34
N PHE A 862 70.00 0.82 22.79
CA PHE A 862 69.18 1.31 21.67
C PHE A 862 67.73 1.61 22.11
N GLY A 863 67.49 1.79 23.41
CA GLY A 863 66.15 1.97 23.98
C GLY A 863 65.21 0.78 23.79
N ASN A 864 65.66 -0.36 23.26
CA ASN A 864 64.75 -1.50 23.09
C ASN A 864 64.63 -2.25 24.42
N THR A 865 63.39 -2.53 24.84
CA THR A 865 63.10 -3.48 25.92
C THR A 865 63.13 -4.91 25.39
N ALA A 866 62.99 -5.90 26.28
CA ALA A 866 62.85 -7.31 25.89
C ALA A 866 61.64 -7.49 24.97
N LEU A 867 60.54 -6.81 25.28
CA LEU A 867 59.28 -6.87 24.52
C LEU A 867 59.45 -6.36 23.08
N HIS A 868 60.21 -5.28 22.87
CA HIS A 868 60.56 -4.77 21.52
C HIS A 868 61.31 -5.80 20.67
N SER A 869 62.17 -6.60 21.31
CA SER A 869 63.00 -7.58 20.61
C SER A 869 62.17 -8.79 20.16
N ALA A 870 61.21 -9.22 20.99
CA ALA A 870 60.29 -10.32 20.70
C ALA A 870 59.25 -9.94 19.61
N THR A 871 58.67 -8.74 19.69
CA THR A 871 57.72 -8.23 18.69
C THR A 871 58.37 -7.98 17.33
N LYS A 872 59.60 -7.43 17.28
CA LYS A 872 60.33 -7.22 16.00
C LYS A 872 60.48 -8.49 15.16
N ARG A 873 60.55 -9.64 15.82
CA ARG A 873 60.79 -10.95 15.20
C ARG A 873 59.53 -11.81 15.08
N GLY A 874 58.38 -11.32 15.55
CA GLY A 874 57.09 -12.03 15.42
C GLY A 874 56.98 -13.30 16.25
N HIS A 875 57.52 -13.33 17.48
CA HIS A 875 57.43 -14.49 18.37
C HIS A 875 56.39 -14.27 19.49
N PRO A 876 55.11 -14.60 19.26
CA PRO A 876 54.01 -14.25 20.18
C PRO A 876 54.15 -14.89 21.56
N GLU A 877 54.70 -16.10 21.67
CA GLU A 877 54.90 -16.80 22.95
C GLU A 877 55.79 -16.00 23.93
N ILE A 878 56.90 -15.42 23.44
CA ILE A 878 57.80 -14.61 24.27
C ILE A 878 57.19 -13.24 24.56
N VAL A 879 56.43 -12.67 23.62
CA VAL A 879 55.64 -11.46 23.82
C VAL A 879 54.64 -11.66 24.96
N GLU A 880 53.92 -12.78 24.97
CA GLU A 880 52.95 -13.12 26.01
C GLU A 880 53.59 -13.35 27.38
N ILE A 881 54.69 -14.10 27.45
CA ILE A 881 55.45 -14.30 28.71
C ILE A 881 55.86 -12.95 29.32
N LEU A 882 56.33 -12.01 28.49
CA LEU A 882 56.75 -10.70 28.95
C LEU A 882 55.55 -9.84 29.39
N ILE A 883 54.48 -9.77 28.60
CA ILE A 883 53.28 -8.97 28.96
C ILE A 883 52.65 -9.48 30.25
N ARG A 884 52.47 -10.80 30.41
CA ARG A 884 51.86 -11.40 31.62
C ARG A 884 52.63 -11.13 32.91
N ASN A 885 53.92 -10.76 32.82
CA ASN A 885 54.76 -10.43 33.97
C ASN A 885 55.03 -8.93 34.13
N GLY A 886 54.27 -8.07 33.44
CA GLY A 886 54.30 -6.61 33.62
C GLY A 886 55.10 -5.82 32.58
N ALA A 887 55.42 -6.39 31.41
CA ALA A 887 56.08 -5.66 30.34
C ALA A 887 55.18 -4.54 29.79
N ASP A 888 55.64 -3.30 29.92
CA ASP A 888 54.98 -2.09 29.45
C ASP A 888 55.13 -1.99 27.93
N CYS A 889 53.99 -2.20 27.26
CA CYS A 889 53.83 -2.19 25.81
C CYS A 889 53.88 -0.78 25.21
N THR A 890 53.90 0.28 26.03
CA THR A 890 53.87 1.68 25.60
C THR A 890 55.26 2.31 25.51
N LEU A 891 56.26 1.68 26.12
CA LEU A 891 57.63 2.18 26.14
C LEU A 891 58.19 2.35 24.73
N LEU A 892 58.85 3.47 24.48
CA LEU A 892 59.43 3.81 23.19
C LEU A 892 60.93 3.51 23.19
N ASN A 893 61.41 2.89 22.11
CA ASN A 893 62.84 2.72 21.88
C ASN A 893 63.52 4.00 21.36
N SER A 894 64.85 3.95 21.12
CA SER A 894 65.60 5.10 20.62
C SER A 894 65.20 5.54 19.19
N GLN A 895 64.32 4.79 18.52
CA GLN A 895 63.71 5.13 17.23
C GLN A 895 62.28 5.68 17.41
N ASN A 896 61.86 5.98 18.64
CA ASN A 896 60.50 6.34 19.04
C ASN A 896 59.42 5.34 18.57
N LYS A 897 59.75 4.05 18.52
CA LYS A 897 58.78 2.98 18.22
C LYS A 897 58.46 2.22 19.49
N THR A 898 57.19 1.87 19.70
CA THR A 898 56.75 0.89 20.71
C THR A 898 57.13 -0.54 20.27
N PRO A 899 57.05 -1.56 21.15
CA PRO A 899 57.23 -2.95 20.73
C PRO A 899 56.31 -3.35 19.57
N VAL A 900 55.02 -3.04 19.66
CA VAL A 900 54.03 -3.39 18.63
C VAL A 900 54.39 -2.79 17.27
N GLN A 901 54.96 -1.58 17.23
CA GLN A 901 55.43 -0.91 16.01
C GLN A 901 56.74 -1.48 15.43
N MET A 902 57.32 -2.50 16.06
CA MET A 902 58.44 -3.27 15.52
C MET A 902 57.98 -4.48 14.70
N ILE A 903 56.72 -4.92 14.83
CA ILE A 903 56.14 -6.03 14.06
C ILE A 903 56.10 -5.64 12.58
N PRO A 904 56.65 -6.45 11.65
CA PRO A 904 56.56 -6.17 10.22
C PRO A 904 55.13 -6.38 9.68
N GLU A 905 54.68 -5.48 8.81
CA GLU A 905 53.30 -5.45 8.29
C GLU A 905 53.19 -5.97 6.85
N ARG A 906 52.12 -6.73 6.58
CA ARG A 906 51.27 -6.54 5.40
C ARG A 906 50.07 -5.73 5.89
N THR A 907 49.73 -4.66 5.18
CA THR A 907 49.01 -3.50 5.77
C THR A 907 47.50 -3.50 5.61
N GLU A 908 46.96 -4.07 4.52
CA GLU A 908 45.53 -3.93 4.17
C GLU A 908 44.64 -4.98 4.85
N ASP A 909 44.92 -6.29 4.70
CA ASP A 909 44.17 -7.37 5.34
C ASP A 909 44.01 -7.13 6.87
N LYS A 910 45.11 -6.75 7.54
CA LYS A 910 45.13 -6.46 8.98
C LYS A 910 44.36 -5.22 9.42
N LEU A 911 44.05 -4.28 8.52
CA LEU A 911 43.25 -3.11 8.84
C LEU A 911 41.76 -3.48 8.80
N THR A 912 41.34 -4.14 7.72
CA THR A 912 39.98 -4.64 7.53
C THR A 912 39.64 -5.69 8.58
N ASP A 913 40.47 -6.71 8.78
CA ASP A 913 40.26 -7.75 9.80
C ASP A 913 40.09 -7.15 11.19
N LYS A 914 40.90 -6.15 11.58
CA LYS A 914 40.76 -5.48 12.89
C LYS A 914 39.54 -4.59 12.97
N PHE A 915 39.16 -3.92 11.88
CA PHE A 915 37.96 -3.10 11.84
C PHE A 915 36.72 -4.00 11.99
N THR A 916 36.61 -5.05 11.18
CA THR A 916 35.56 -6.07 11.26
C THR A 916 35.57 -6.80 12.60
N GLU A 917 36.72 -7.25 13.13
CA GLU A 917 36.80 -7.95 14.43
C GLU A 917 36.43 -7.04 15.61
N LYS A 918 36.77 -5.74 15.57
CA LYS A 918 36.41 -4.77 16.61
C LYS A 918 34.95 -4.31 16.50
N PHE A 919 34.41 -4.26 15.29
CA PHE A 919 33.10 -3.68 14.98
C PHE A 919 32.11 -4.69 14.36
N GLN A 920 32.25 -5.98 14.69
CA GLN A 920 31.45 -7.11 14.18
C GLN A 920 29.93 -6.88 14.18
N SER A 921 29.43 -6.02 15.07
CA SER A 921 28.01 -5.66 15.16
C SER A 921 27.52 -4.66 14.11
N ILE A 922 28.42 -3.97 13.41
CA ILE A 922 28.12 -2.95 12.37
C ILE A 922 28.86 -3.19 11.05
N THR A 923 29.69 -4.23 10.97
CA THR A 923 30.41 -4.65 9.76
C THR A 923 29.89 -6.00 9.27
N SER A 924 29.79 -6.16 7.95
CA SER A 924 29.42 -7.42 7.30
C SER A 924 30.28 -7.59 6.05
N ASP A 925 30.75 -8.81 5.81
CA ASP A 925 31.51 -9.16 4.60
C ASP A 925 30.57 -9.33 3.38
N GLU A 926 29.27 -9.52 3.63
CA GLU A 926 28.21 -9.53 2.61
C GLU A 926 27.43 -8.20 2.62
N ALA A 927 27.29 -7.57 1.46
CA ALA A 927 26.49 -6.36 1.29
C ALA A 927 24.99 -6.71 1.21
N THR A 928 24.17 -6.06 2.02
CA THR A 928 22.73 -6.36 2.17
C THR A 928 21.87 -5.13 1.94
N LEU A 929 20.56 -5.30 1.83
CA LEU A 929 19.61 -4.18 1.68
C LEU A 929 19.59 -3.19 2.87
N THR A 930 20.26 -3.53 3.98
CA THR A 930 20.41 -2.67 5.17
C THR A 930 21.80 -2.02 5.27
N THR A 931 22.67 -2.14 4.26
CA THR A 931 24.01 -1.52 4.25
C THR A 931 23.89 0.01 4.23
N THR A 932 24.34 0.67 5.31
CA THR A 932 24.27 2.14 5.46
C THR A 932 25.56 2.86 5.04
N HIS A 933 26.70 2.18 5.15
CA HIS A 933 28.03 2.69 4.84
C HIS A 933 28.77 1.71 3.94
N LEU A 934 29.56 2.24 3.01
CA LEU A 934 30.47 1.45 2.19
C LEU A 934 31.88 2.02 2.27
N ILE A 935 32.80 1.23 2.78
CA ILE A 935 34.20 1.63 2.94
C ILE A 935 34.95 1.28 1.67
N VAL A 936 35.64 2.26 1.10
CA VAL A 936 36.36 2.11 -0.17
C VAL A 936 37.80 2.62 -0.07
N HIS A 937 38.68 1.98 -0.84
CA HIS A 937 40.01 2.52 -1.10
C HIS A 937 39.88 3.81 -1.93
N THR A 938 40.72 4.81 -1.64
CA THR A 938 40.79 6.06 -2.42
C THR A 938 42.24 6.46 -2.62
N ASP A 939 42.51 7.19 -3.70
CA ASP A 939 43.84 7.72 -3.93
C ASP A 939 44.28 8.73 -2.85
N LYS A 940 45.55 9.15 -2.94
CA LYS A 940 46.19 10.15 -2.06
C LYS A 940 45.45 11.49 -1.97
N ASP A 941 44.60 11.83 -2.95
CA ASP A 941 43.82 13.06 -3.01
C ASP A 941 42.39 12.83 -2.48
N GLY A 942 42.08 11.61 -2.03
CA GLY A 942 40.80 11.18 -1.45
C GLY A 942 39.71 10.90 -2.49
N ILE A 943 40.10 10.60 -3.73
CA ILE A 943 39.17 10.32 -4.84
C ILE A 943 39.01 8.80 -4.99
N LEU A 944 37.76 8.33 -5.06
CA LEU A 944 37.46 6.94 -5.43
C LEU A 944 37.66 6.75 -6.93
N GLU A 945 38.48 5.81 -7.36
CA GLU A 945 38.62 5.45 -8.77
C GLU A 945 37.96 4.09 -9.03
N THR A 946 36.97 4.06 -9.91
CA THR A 946 36.25 2.84 -10.27
C THR A 946 35.50 2.99 -11.59
N ASP A 947 35.35 1.90 -12.32
CA ASP A 947 34.40 1.73 -13.42
C ASP A 947 33.41 0.56 -13.21
N ASN A 948 33.43 -0.08 -12.03
CA ASN A 948 32.51 -1.17 -11.68
C ASN A 948 31.09 -0.63 -11.40
N LEU A 949 30.11 -1.05 -12.20
CA LEU A 949 28.72 -0.63 -12.04
C LEU A 949 28.10 -1.10 -10.71
N GLU A 950 28.45 -2.27 -10.20
CA GLU A 950 27.94 -2.79 -8.92
C GLU A 950 28.38 -1.90 -7.74
N LEU A 951 29.60 -1.36 -7.78
CA LEU A 951 30.07 -0.39 -6.80
C LEU A 951 29.31 0.94 -6.92
N LEU A 952 28.96 1.34 -8.15
CA LEU A 952 28.21 2.56 -8.43
C LEU A 952 26.73 2.47 -8.03
N VAL A 953 26.13 1.27 -7.99
CA VAL A 953 24.78 1.07 -7.40
C VAL A 953 24.71 1.69 -6.01
N TRP A 954 25.68 1.41 -5.15
CA TRP A 954 25.72 1.93 -3.78
C TRP A 954 25.85 3.46 -3.71
N VAL A 955 26.66 4.05 -4.60
CA VAL A 955 26.79 5.52 -4.76
C VAL A 955 25.43 6.15 -5.10
N PHE A 956 24.67 5.54 -6.01
CA PHE A 956 23.36 6.07 -6.43
C PHE A 956 22.24 5.76 -5.43
N SER A 957 22.32 4.64 -4.70
CA SER A 957 21.34 4.25 -3.66
C SER A 957 21.40 5.12 -2.40
N GLY A 958 22.37 6.04 -2.32
CA GLY A 958 22.51 6.98 -1.19
C GLY A 958 23.24 6.43 0.02
N VAL A 959 23.95 5.31 -0.13
CA VAL A 959 24.84 4.76 0.91
C VAL A 959 26.00 5.72 1.16
N ILE A 960 26.41 5.88 2.42
CA ILE A 960 27.49 6.79 2.80
C ILE A 960 28.82 6.12 2.44
N VAL A 961 29.42 6.56 1.33
CA VAL A 961 30.70 6.05 0.84
C VAL A 961 31.84 6.77 1.55
N VAL A 962 32.68 6.02 2.26
CA VAL A 962 33.74 6.54 3.15
C VAL A 962 35.11 5.96 2.80
N LYS A 963 36.16 6.76 2.99
CA LYS A 963 37.55 6.37 2.72
C LYS A 963 38.03 5.34 3.74
N GLU A 964 38.88 4.40 3.33
CA GLU A 964 39.54 3.44 4.24
C GLU A 964 40.29 4.08 5.43
N SER A 965 40.73 5.34 5.31
CA SER A 965 41.32 6.11 6.40
C SER A 965 40.36 6.33 7.56
N TRP A 966 39.04 6.22 7.34
CA TRP A 966 38.01 6.15 8.36
C TRP A 966 38.18 4.92 9.25
N MET A 967 38.46 3.73 8.71
CA MET A 967 38.75 2.53 9.52
C MET A 967 39.93 2.80 10.45
N SER A 968 40.99 3.40 9.91
CA SER A 968 42.16 3.83 10.69
C SER A 968 41.86 4.91 11.74
N ALA A 969 40.83 5.73 11.54
CA ALA A 969 40.38 6.74 12.50
C ALA A 969 39.51 6.12 13.61
N CYS A 970 38.50 5.33 13.25
CA CYS A 970 37.60 4.60 14.15
C CYS A 970 38.33 3.57 15.02
N LEU A 971 39.38 2.93 14.50
CA LEU A 971 40.24 2.05 15.30
C LEU A 971 41.08 2.82 16.33
N LYS A 972 41.44 4.08 16.05
CA LYS A 972 42.18 4.98 16.98
C LYS A 972 41.27 5.68 18.00
N ASP A 973 40.08 6.09 17.58
CA ASP A 973 39.05 6.70 18.41
C ASP A 973 37.67 6.25 17.89
N GLU A 974 36.96 5.44 18.67
CA GLU A 974 35.64 4.90 18.33
C GLU A 974 34.60 5.99 18.10
N LYS A 975 34.81 7.21 18.61
CA LYS A 975 33.94 8.36 18.33
C LYS A 975 33.98 8.79 16.87
N MET A 976 35.04 8.44 16.13
CA MET A 976 35.13 8.72 14.69
C MET A 976 34.12 7.92 13.86
N ILE A 977 33.48 6.89 14.43
CA ILE A 977 32.35 6.17 13.81
C ILE A 977 31.17 7.10 13.57
N GLY A 978 30.99 8.15 14.40
CA GLY A 978 29.99 9.20 14.22
C GLY A 978 30.53 10.52 13.66
N ASN A 979 31.78 10.54 13.18
CA ASN A 979 32.38 11.66 12.44
C ASN A 979 32.74 11.22 11.01
N GLU A 980 31.93 10.34 10.43
CA GLU A 980 32.12 9.77 9.09
C GLU A 980 32.18 10.85 7.99
N TRP A 981 31.51 11.98 8.18
CA TRP A 981 31.47 13.10 7.24
C TRP A 981 32.83 13.72 6.92
N ASP A 982 33.80 13.66 7.83
CA ASP A 982 35.18 14.10 7.59
C ASP A 982 35.93 13.14 6.64
N PHE A 983 35.43 11.91 6.48
CA PHE A 983 36.02 10.83 5.69
C PHE A 983 35.17 10.41 4.48
N VAL A 984 34.01 11.03 4.26
CA VAL A 984 33.17 10.78 3.09
C VAL A 984 33.95 11.02 1.79
N VAL A 985 33.74 10.14 0.83
CA VAL A 985 34.21 10.29 -0.54
C VAL A 985 33.43 11.40 -1.21
N THR A 986 34.05 12.56 -1.37
CA THR A 986 33.43 13.72 -2.02
C THR A 986 33.55 13.70 -3.54
N LYS A 987 34.47 12.90 -4.08
CA LYS A 987 34.77 12.85 -5.51
C LYS A 987 35.01 11.41 -5.99
N ILE A 988 34.57 11.13 -7.21
CA ILE A 988 34.75 9.84 -7.89
C ILE A 988 35.34 10.06 -9.29
N ARG A 989 36.31 9.23 -9.67
CA ARG A 989 36.94 9.19 -11.00
C ARG A 989 36.39 7.98 -11.74
N TYR A 990 35.54 8.24 -12.74
CA TYR A 990 34.94 7.23 -13.62
C TYR A 990 35.48 7.42 -15.03
N LYS A 991 36.12 6.39 -15.60
CA LYS A 991 36.78 6.41 -16.93
C LYS A 991 37.65 7.67 -17.15
N GLY A 992 38.41 8.06 -16.12
CA GLY A 992 39.31 9.22 -16.14
C GLY A 992 38.65 10.59 -15.87
N ILE A 993 37.33 10.69 -15.80
CA ILE A 993 36.61 11.95 -15.51
C ILE A 993 36.24 12.00 -14.02
N VAL A 994 36.48 13.13 -13.36
CA VAL A 994 36.21 13.33 -11.94
C VAL A 994 34.88 14.06 -11.73
N TYR A 995 34.01 13.50 -10.90
CA TYR A 995 32.70 14.02 -10.52
C TYR A 995 32.66 14.27 -9.01
N ASP A 996 32.03 15.36 -8.56
CA ASP A 996 31.94 15.78 -7.15
C ASP A 996 30.52 15.67 -6.55
N THR A 997 29.62 14.98 -7.24
CA THR A 997 28.21 14.82 -6.86
C THR A 997 27.96 13.73 -5.81
N VAL A 998 28.97 12.95 -5.42
CA VAL A 998 28.82 11.77 -4.53
C VAL A 998 28.09 12.11 -3.22
N PRO A 999 28.45 13.18 -2.46
CA PRO A 999 27.74 13.50 -1.22
C PRO A 999 26.30 13.98 -1.45
N GLN A 1000 25.96 14.44 -2.65
CA GLN A 1000 24.63 14.92 -2.98
C GLN A 1000 23.63 13.76 -3.15
N TRP A 1001 24.10 12.58 -3.59
CA TRP A 1001 23.28 11.37 -3.67
C TRP A 1001 22.85 10.90 -2.28
N ALA A 1002 23.79 10.75 -1.34
CA ALA A 1002 23.47 10.41 0.06
C ALA A 1002 22.57 11.46 0.72
N LYS A 1003 22.85 12.77 0.53
CA LYS A 1003 22.03 13.85 1.11
C LYS A 1003 20.59 13.88 0.60
N ASP A 1004 20.35 13.59 -0.67
CA ASP A 1004 19.00 13.63 -1.23
C ASP A 1004 18.24 12.31 -0.99
N ALA A 1005 18.94 11.17 -0.85
CA ALA A 1005 18.36 9.93 -0.35
C ALA A 1005 17.89 10.07 1.11
N ALA A 1006 18.75 10.59 2.00
CA ALA A 1006 18.42 10.82 3.41
C ALA A 1006 17.24 11.79 3.61
N LYS A 1007 17.03 12.73 2.67
CA LYS A 1007 15.88 13.66 2.68
C LYS A 1007 14.62 13.12 2.01
N GLY A 1008 14.65 11.90 1.45
CA GLY A 1008 13.55 11.36 0.66
C GLY A 1008 13.27 12.12 -0.66
N VAL A 1009 14.27 12.81 -1.21
CA VAL A 1009 14.17 13.60 -2.46
C VAL A 1009 14.62 12.76 -3.67
N ILE A 1010 14.24 11.49 -3.65
CA ILE A 1010 14.31 10.52 -4.75
C ILE A 1010 12.86 10.37 -5.23
N PRO A 1011 12.56 10.55 -6.55
CA PRO A 1011 13.26 9.86 -7.63
C PRO A 1011 13.87 10.77 -8.71
N TYR A 1012 15.18 10.64 -9.00
CA TYR A 1012 15.87 11.43 -10.03
C TYR A 1012 15.38 11.12 -11.46
N LEU A 1013 15.10 9.84 -11.76
CA LEU A 1013 14.66 9.35 -13.07
C LEU A 1013 13.13 9.35 -13.25
N CYS A 1014 12.40 10.11 -12.43
CA CYS A 1014 10.94 10.16 -12.46
C CYS A 1014 10.39 10.53 -13.86
N GLY A 1015 9.64 9.60 -14.45
CA GLY A 1015 9.06 9.72 -15.80
C GLY A 1015 9.99 9.31 -16.94
N ILE A 1016 11.13 8.65 -16.66
CA ILE A 1016 12.00 8.03 -17.66
C ILE A 1016 11.70 6.52 -17.76
N TYR A 1017 11.66 6.03 -18.99
CA TYR A 1017 11.45 4.63 -19.35
C TYR A 1017 12.72 4.11 -20.02
N VAL A 1018 13.33 3.05 -19.49
CA VAL A 1018 14.65 2.55 -19.90
C VAL A 1018 14.53 1.18 -20.54
N ALA A 1019 15.03 1.04 -21.75
CA ALA A 1019 15.15 -0.24 -22.45
C ALA A 1019 16.63 -0.53 -22.76
N VAL A 1020 17.05 -1.76 -22.47
CA VAL A 1020 18.40 -2.25 -22.80
C VAL A 1020 18.36 -2.90 -24.19
N VAL A 1021 19.26 -2.48 -25.06
CA VAL A 1021 19.33 -2.95 -26.45
C VAL A 1021 20.72 -3.56 -26.70
N ALA A 1022 20.89 -4.78 -26.23
CA ALA A 1022 22.06 -5.64 -26.40
C ALA A 1022 21.62 -7.12 -26.46
N ASP A 1023 22.42 -7.99 -27.08
CA ASP A 1023 22.13 -9.43 -27.14
C ASP A 1023 22.41 -10.15 -25.80
N GLU A 1024 23.43 -9.69 -25.08
CA GLU A 1024 23.75 -10.08 -23.71
C GLU A 1024 24.13 -8.82 -22.93
N TYR A 1025 23.70 -8.71 -21.68
CA TYR A 1025 23.99 -7.54 -20.83
C TYR A 1025 24.29 -7.98 -19.38
N PRO A 1026 25.58 -8.20 -19.02
CA PRO A 1026 25.95 -8.77 -17.72
C PRO A 1026 25.46 -7.96 -16.53
N ASN A 1027 25.46 -6.63 -16.62
CA ASN A 1027 25.13 -5.73 -15.51
C ASN A 1027 23.62 -5.42 -15.39
N LEU A 1028 22.73 -6.25 -15.97
CA LEU A 1028 21.31 -5.91 -16.11
C LEU A 1028 20.60 -5.68 -14.77
N LEU A 1029 20.93 -6.49 -13.76
CA LEU A 1029 20.37 -6.37 -12.41
C LEU A 1029 20.83 -5.07 -11.72
N ALA A 1030 22.11 -4.71 -11.85
CA ALA A 1030 22.65 -3.46 -11.31
C ALA A 1030 22.01 -2.24 -11.99
N LEU A 1031 21.90 -2.25 -13.32
CA LEU A 1031 21.22 -1.18 -14.06
C LEU A 1031 19.73 -1.07 -13.69
N ALA A 1032 19.01 -2.19 -13.61
CA ALA A 1032 17.60 -2.21 -13.22
C ALA A 1032 17.39 -1.69 -11.79
N SER A 1033 18.28 -2.03 -10.86
CA SER A 1033 18.28 -1.50 -9.49
C SER A 1033 18.47 0.02 -9.46
N ILE A 1034 19.42 0.56 -10.23
CA ILE A 1034 19.64 2.02 -10.35
C ILE A 1034 18.42 2.72 -10.95
N VAL A 1035 17.82 2.16 -12.00
CA VAL A 1035 16.66 2.77 -12.68
C VAL A 1035 15.43 2.79 -11.77
N THR A 1036 15.12 1.66 -11.13
CA THR A 1036 13.91 1.51 -10.29
C THR A 1036 14.01 2.26 -8.98
N SER A 1037 15.17 2.22 -8.29
CA SER A 1037 15.41 3.01 -7.07
C SER A 1037 15.27 4.52 -7.31
N HIS A 1038 15.61 5.01 -8.51
CA HIS A 1038 15.41 6.39 -8.92
C HIS A 1038 14.09 6.66 -9.65
N GLY A 1039 13.10 5.76 -9.52
CA GLY A 1039 11.73 5.96 -10.01
C GLY A 1039 11.59 6.09 -11.52
N GLY A 1040 12.57 5.56 -12.28
CA GLY A 1040 12.41 5.22 -13.68
C GLY A 1040 11.82 3.82 -13.83
N VAL A 1041 11.29 3.52 -15.02
CA VAL A 1041 10.67 2.23 -15.35
C VAL A 1041 11.60 1.44 -16.26
N MET A 1042 11.98 0.21 -15.89
CA MET A 1042 12.62 -0.72 -16.81
C MET A 1042 11.57 -1.35 -17.73
N CYS A 1043 11.78 -1.30 -19.04
CA CYS A 1043 10.86 -1.84 -20.02
C CYS A 1043 11.21 -3.30 -20.37
N GLU A 1044 10.28 -4.23 -20.15
CA GLU A 1044 10.42 -5.64 -20.56
C GLU A 1044 10.40 -5.84 -22.08
N LYS A 1045 9.88 -4.87 -22.82
CA LYS A 1045 9.78 -4.83 -24.28
C LYS A 1045 10.26 -3.48 -24.80
N PHE A 1046 10.64 -3.41 -26.07
CA PHE A 1046 11.07 -2.15 -26.68
C PHE A 1046 9.94 -1.11 -26.67
N PRO A 1047 10.14 0.12 -26.15
CA PRO A 1047 9.08 1.12 -26.05
C PRO A 1047 8.86 1.84 -27.40
N GLU A 1048 7.72 1.56 -28.01
CA GLU A 1048 7.22 2.28 -29.20
C GLU A 1048 6.73 3.67 -28.78
N LYS A 1049 7.22 4.73 -29.44
CA LYS A 1049 6.91 6.13 -29.06
C LYS A 1049 5.43 6.48 -29.23
N GLU A 1050 4.72 5.71 -30.05
CA GLU A 1050 3.29 5.77 -30.33
C GLU A 1050 2.44 5.49 -29.08
N THR A 1051 2.99 4.80 -28.07
CA THR A 1051 2.33 4.55 -26.78
C THR A 1051 2.39 5.73 -25.81
N PHE A 1052 3.18 6.77 -26.13
CA PHE A 1052 3.40 7.94 -25.28
C PHE A 1052 2.81 9.22 -25.88
N ASN A 1053 2.36 10.13 -25.02
CA ASN A 1053 1.79 11.40 -25.49
C ASN A 1053 2.86 12.26 -26.17
N ARG A 1054 2.53 12.76 -27.37
CA ARG A 1054 3.44 13.59 -28.16
C ARG A 1054 3.81 14.86 -27.40
N GLY A 1055 5.10 15.03 -27.11
CA GLY A 1055 5.61 16.16 -26.33
C GLY A 1055 5.74 15.92 -24.82
N PHE A 1056 5.43 14.71 -24.32
CA PHE A 1056 5.77 14.33 -22.95
C PHE A 1056 7.28 14.49 -22.68
N ARG A 1057 7.64 15.03 -21.50
CA ARG A 1057 9.03 15.24 -21.06
C ARG A 1057 9.18 14.93 -19.57
N PRO A 1058 10.20 14.16 -19.15
CA PRO A 1058 10.42 13.80 -17.74
C PRO A 1058 10.57 15.02 -16.83
N TYR A 1059 10.10 14.91 -15.59
CA TYR A 1059 9.96 16.07 -14.69
C TYR A 1059 11.30 16.73 -14.36
N PHE A 1060 12.36 15.95 -14.10
CA PHE A 1060 13.70 16.46 -13.79
C PHE A 1060 14.60 16.65 -15.02
N HIS A 1061 14.18 16.19 -16.21
CA HIS A 1061 14.99 16.15 -17.42
C HIS A 1061 14.21 16.63 -18.65
N VAL A 1062 13.63 17.84 -18.56
CA VAL A 1062 12.76 18.40 -19.63
C VAL A 1062 13.44 18.54 -21.01
N HIS A 1063 14.78 18.51 -21.04
CA HIS A 1063 15.61 18.59 -22.24
C HIS A 1063 15.97 17.21 -22.85
N LYS A 1064 15.48 16.10 -22.27
CA LYS A 1064 15.69 14.74 -22.75
C LYS A 1064 14.36 14.13 -23.23
N GLY A 1065 14.44 13.21 -24.17
CA GLY A 1065 13.32 12.34 -24.52
C GLY A 1065 13.07 11.32 -23.40
N PRO A 1066 11.81 10.98 -23.07
CA PRO A 1066 11.49 10.07 -21.97
C PRO A 1066 11.95 8.61 -22.18
N LEU A 1067 12.22 8.20 -23.43
CA LEU A 1067 12.58 6.82 -23.77
C LEU A 1067 14.10 6.67 -23.86
N PHE A 1068 14.71 6.15 -22.81
CA PHE A 1068 16.15 5.93 -22.71
C PHE A 1068 16.51 4.56 -23.31
N LEU A 1069 17.29 4.56 -24.39
CA LEU A 1069 17.81 3.34 -25.02
C LEU A 1069 19.28 3.18 -24.62
N VAL A 1070 19.54 2.21 -23.74
CA VAL A 1070 20.91 1.88 -23.26
C VAL A 1070 21.45 0.74 -24.10
N HIS A 1071 22.60 0.93 -24.77
CA HIS A 1071 23.12 -0.03 -25.75
C HIS A 1071 24.61 -0.37 -25.60
N ASP A 1072 25.01 -1.52 -26.16
CA ASP A 1072 26.40 -2.00 -26.18
C ASP A 1072 27.29 -1.36 -27.26
N GLY A 1073 26.70 -0.56 -28.16
CA GLY A 1073 27.41 0.15 -29.23
C GLY A 1073 27.62 -0.65 -30.52
N LYS A 1074 27.12 -1.89 -30.62
CA LYS A 1074 27.27 -2.74 -31.83
C LYS A 1074 26.22 -2.47 -32.91
N ARG A 1075 25.17 -1.69 -32.62
CA ARG A 1075 24.02 -1.44 -33.50
C ARG A 1075 23.91 0.04 -33.86
N ASP A 1076 23.39 0.33 -35.05
CA ASP A 1076 23.09 1.71 -35.46
C ASP A 1076 21.76 2.20 -34.85
N PHE A 1077 21.80 3.39 -34.25
CA PHE A 1077 20.65 4.07 -33.66
C PHE A 1077 20.35 5.42 -34.33
N SER A 1078 20.90 5.68 -35.53
CA SER A 1078 20.74 6.94 -36.26
C SER A 1078 19.27 7.34 -36.48
N VAL A 1079 18.36 6.37 -36.65
CA VAL A 1079 16.92 6.63 -36.76
C VAL A 1079 16.35 7.21 -35.47
N TYR A 1080 16.70 6.64 -34.31
CA TYR A 1080 16.23 7.09 -32.99
C TYR A 1080 16.89 8.39 -32.53
N LYS A 1081 18.18 8.58 -32.84
CA LYS A 1081 18.92 9.82 -32.56
C LYS A 1081 18.39 11.03 -33.35
N ASN A 1082 17.86 10.79 -34.55
CA ASN A 1082 17.27 11.80 -35.43
C ASN A 1082 15.73 11.84 -35.35
N ASP A 1083 15.10 11.24 -34.33
CA ASP A 1083 13.65 11.27 -34.16
C ASP A 1083 13.11 12.71 -34.13
N PRO A 1084 12.22 13.12 -35.05
CA PRO A 1084 11.75 14.50 -35.14
C PRO A 1084 10.98 14.97 -33.89
N ASP A 1085 10.37 14.03 -33.16
CA ASP A 1085 9.63 14.31 -31.91
C ASP A 1085 10.55 14.39 -30.68
N LYS A 1086 11.82 13.99 -30.82
CA LYS A 1086 12.85 13.90 -29.76
C LYS A 1086 12.36 13.11 -28.54
N MET A 1087 11.68 11.99 -28.77
CA MET A 1087 11.16 11.09 -27.74
C MET A 1087 12.23 10.15 -27.19
N TYR A 1088 13.24 9.83 -27.99
CA TYR A 1088 14.33 8.93 -27.61
C TYR A 1088 15.56 9.67 -27.07
N THR A 1089 16.16 9.11 -26.03
CA THR A 1089 17.48 9.47 -25.49
C THR A 1089 18.38 8.24 -25.61
N VAL A 1090 19.25 8.20 -26.61
CA VAL A 1090 20.10 7.05 -26.89
C VAL A 1090 21.46 7.23 -26.21
N LEU A 1091 21.90 6.24 -25.42
CA LEU A 1091 23.12 6.27 -24.60
C LEU A 1091 23.83 4.90 -24.62
N THR A 1092 25.15 4.86 -24.52
CA THR A 1092 25.87 3.67 -24.05
C THR A 1092 25.69 3.48 -22.53
N GLU A 1093 26.07 2.31 -21.98
CA GLU A 1093 26.19 2.14 -20.51
C GLU A 1093 27.07 3.24 -19.90
N GLU A 1094 28.22 3.53 -20.52
CA GLU A 1094 29.15 4.57 -20.06
C GLU A 1094 28.51 5.96 -20.08
N GLU A 1095 27.78 6.32 -21.14
CA GLU A 1095 27.07 7.60 -21.24
C GLU A 1095 25.92 7.71 -20.23
N PHE A 1096 25.24 6.61 -19.92
CA PHE A 1096 24.21 6.56 -18.87
C PHE A 1096 24.80 6.75 -17.47
N VAL A 1097 25.91 6.06 -17.16
CA VAL A 1097 26.62 6.23 -15.88
C VAL A 1097 27.15 7.65 -15.73
N ARG A 1098 27.73 8.22 -16.78
CA ARG A 1098 28.15 9.63 -16.81
C ARG A 1098 26.96 10.57 -16.60
N PHE A 1099 25.81 10.33 -17.23
CA PHE A 1099 24.59 11.12 -17.03
C PHE A 1099 24.09 11.10 -15.58
N MET A 1100 24.18 9.95 -14.90
CA MET A 1100 23.90 9.87 -13.46
C MET A 1100 24.96 10.64 -12.65
N LEU A 1101 26.26 10.40 -12.86
CA LEU A 1101 27.34 11.09 -12.16
C LEU A 1101 27.38 12.62 -12.39
N GLU A 1102 26.90 13.12 -13.53
CA GLU A 1102 26.77 14.57 -13.78
C GLU A 1102 25.63 15.23 -13.00
N ARG A 1103 24.60 14.46 -12.63
CA ARG A 1103 23.43 14.91 -11.86
C ARG A 1103 22.73 16.19 -12.37
N LYS A 1104 22.71 16.43 -13.69
CA LYS A 1104 22.17 17.65 -14.31
C LYS A 1104 20.64 17.66 -14.35
N ILE A 1105 20.03 18.43 -13.44
CA ILE A 1105 18.57 18.61 -13.35
C ILE A 1105 18.12 19.84 -14.17
N GLN A 1106 17.10 19.68 -15.00
CA GLN A 1106 16.31 20.77 -15.59
C GLN A 1106 14.82 20.47 -15.39
N ARG A 1107 14.23 21.10 -14.37
CA ARG A 1107 12.84 20.88 -13.98
C ARG A 1107 11.86 21.38 -15.04
N ASN A 1108 10.86 20.58 -15.36
CA ASN A 1108 9.71 21.02 -16.14
C ASN A 1108 8.94 22.09 -15.34
N LYS A 1109 8.86 23.30 -15.91
CA LYS A 1109 8.16 24.46 -15.31
C LYS A 1109 6.76 24.67 -15.89
N SER A 1110 6.26 23.77 -16.74
CA SER A 1110 4.90 23.87 -17.28
C SER A 1110 3.88 23.77 -16.13
N PRO A 1111 2.90 24.69 -16.03
CA PRO A 1111 1.82 24.58 -15.06
C PRO A 1111 0.90 23.38 -15.34
N ASN A 1112 0.84 22.95 -16.61
CA ASN A 1112 0.13 21.76 -17.08
C ASN A 1112 1.15 20.82 -17.75
N PRO A 1113 1.79 19.89 -17.03
CA PRO A 1113 2.62 18.86 -17.65
C PRO A 1113 1.75 17.87 -18.44
N ILE A 1114 2.19 17.49 -19.63
CA ILE A 1114 1.55 16.44 -20.44
C ILE A 1114 1.76 15.09 -19.71
N PRO A 1115 0.73 14.24 -19.51
CA PRO A 1115 0.90 12.93 -18.89
C PRO A 1115 1.71 11.96 -19.79
N PRO A 1116 2.34 10.91 -19.24
CA PRO A 1116 3.23 10.04 -20.00
C PRO A 1116 2.52 9.25 -21.12
N MET A 1117 1.39 8.63 -20.79
CA MET A 1117 0.56 7.85 -21.70
C MET A 1117 -0.81 8.53 -21.85
N ASN A 1118 -1.58 8.15 -22.87
CA ASN A 1118 -2.98 8.56 -22.95
C ASN A 1118 -3.72 8.13 -21.68
N ASP A 1119 -4.70 8.92 -21.23
CA ASP A 1119 -5.73 8.45 -20.31
C ASP A 1119 -6.59 7.41 -21.06
N MET A 1120 -6.11 6.17 -21.14
CA MET A 1120 -6.95 5.02 -21.43
C MET A 1120 -7.48 4.49 -20.10
N GLU A 1121 -8.80 4.36 -20.03
CA GLU A 1121 -9.50 3.73 -18.91
C GLU A 1121 -9.09 2.25 -18.79
N ASP A 1122 -8.60 1.85 -17.62
CA ASP A 1122 -8.65 0.49 -17.06
C ASP A 1122 -8.56 0.57 -15.52
#